data_AF-A0A5P1A1L5-F1
#
_entry.id   AF-A0A5P1A1L5-F1
#
_cell.length_a   1.000
_cell.length_b   1.000
_cell.length_c   1.000
_cell.angle_alpha   90.00
_cell.angle_beta   90.00
_cell.angle_gamma   90.00
#
_symmetry.space_group_name_H-M   'P 1'
#
loop_
_entity.id
_entity.type
_entity.pdbx_description
1 polymer ?
#
loop_
_entity_poly.entity_id
_entity_poly.type
_entity_poly.pdbx_seq_one_letter_code
_entity_poly.pdbx_strand_id
1 'polypeptide(L)'
;SANFDFIFNDNIEYKTYYPYGDYSSICSCEQVKYYKYNNAEKKNNKSLCHEKGNDRTWSKKYIKKLENGRTLEGVYVPPRRQQLCLYELFPIIIKNKNDITNAKEELLETLQIVAEREAYYLWKQYNPTGKGIDDANKKACCAIRGSFYDLEDIIKGNDLVHDEYTKYIDSKLNEIFGSSNKNDIETKRARTDWWENETITNGTDHKTIRQLVWDAMQSGVRKAIDEENEKKKQNENFPPCMRVEHIGIAKPQFIRWLEEWTNEFCEKYTKYFEDMKSNCNRRKGADDCGDNTNIECKKACANYTNWLNPKRIEWNGMSNYYNKIYRKSNKESEDGKDYSMIMEPTVIDYLNKRCNGEINGNYICCSCKNIGAYNTTSGTVNKKLQKKEKQCEDNKGPLDLMNEVLNKMDQKYSKLNLKCTEVYLEHVEEQLNEIDNAIKDYQLYPLDRCFDDQTKMKICDLIGDAIGCKDKTKLDELDEWNDMDMRDPYNKYKGVLIPPRRRQLCFSRIVRGPANLRNLNEFKEEILKGAQSEGKFLGNYYNEDKDKEKKEDRKEKALEAMKNSFYDYEDIIKGSDMLANIQFKDIKRKLDKLLTKETNNNIQNAEDWWKTNKKSIWNAMLCGYKKSGNKIIDPSWCKIPTTEKTPQFLRWIKEWGTNVCIQKEKYKQNVKLECSNVTNIDLSLQASESTKCIPEIRKYQEWSRKRSIQWEAISERYRKYKRMDEFKNVFNNANEPNANEYLKEYCSKCPCGFNDMEEITNDTENKQDIFKQIIEKVKIPAELEDVIYRLKHHEYNSNDYICNKYKNINVNMKKNNGNFVTDNFVKKSWEISNGVLIPPRRKNLFLNIKDTQICQYKRDPKLFNDFIYSSAFTEVEMLKKLYPKDRAKVVHAMKYSFTDIGSIIKGDDMMEKNSSDKIGKILGDTDGQNEKRKKWWDSNKYHIWESMLCGYKHAYGNISHDDKKKLDIPNNDNEHQFLRWFTEWAEDFCNNRYKELEKLKMSCPHNVCFLDEGTEKKCMEACEKYQNYVLSKKTEYEIQKNKYYAEFKNKNGNAKDAPEYFKDNCKNNCECFSKHIDIKK
;
A
#
# COMPACT_ATOMS: atom_id res chain seq x y z
N SER A 1 -8.89 -21.37 -33.10
CA SER A 1 -8.30 -22.43 -33.93
C SER A 1 -7.35 -23.29 -33.10
N ALA A 2 -7.76 -23.71 -31.88
CA ALA A 2 -6.99 -24.66 -31.07
C ALA A 2 -7.67 -26.05 -31.00
N ASN A 3 -8.86 -26.17 -31.59
CA ASN A 3 -9.72 -27.35 -31.44
C ASN A 3 -9.68 -28.28 -32.67
N PHE A 4 -9.09 -27.87 -33.79
CA PHE A 4 -9.01 -28.70 -35.01
C PHE A 4 -7.70 -29.48 -35.07
N ASP A 5 -6.58 -28.88 -34.65
CA ASP A 5 -5.34 -29.63 -34.41
C ASP A 5 -5.57 -30.77 -33.42
N PHE A 6 -6.47 -30.59 -32.43
CA PHE A 6 -6.76 -31.56 -31.36
C PHE A 6 -7.50 -32.83 -31.82
N ILE A 7 -8.38 -32.74 -32.84
CA ILE A 7 -9.17 -33.89 -33.32
C ILE A 7 -8.29 -34.88 -34.10
N PHE A 8 -7.15 -34.42 -34.64
CA PHE A 8 -6.23 -35.21 -35.47
C PHE A 8 -4.77 -35.22 -34.97
N ASN A 9 -4.46 -34.73 -33.76
CA ASN A 9 -3.13 -34.85 -33.14
C ASN A 9 -3.04 -36.09 -32.23
N ASP A 10 -2.11 -36.99 -32.53
CA ASP A 10 -1.81 -38.17 -31.70
C ASP A 10 -0.94 -37.85 -30.47
N ASN A 11 -0.57 -36.59 -30.24
CA ASN A 11 0.29 -36.19 -29.11
C ASN A 11 -0.48 -36.14 -27.76
N ILE A 12 -0.09 -37.02 -26.84
CA ILE A 12 -0.75 -37.28 -25.54
C ILE A 12 -0.75 -36.08 -24.58
N GLU A 13 0.22 -35.15 -24.68
CA GLU A 13 0.36 -34.04 -23.73
C GLU A 13 -0.75 -32.98 -23.82
N TYR A 14 -1.43 -32.83 -24.97
CA TYR A 14 -2.46 -31.80 -25.14
C TYR A 14 -3.79 -32.13 -24.43
N LYS A 15 -4.03 -33.39 -24.04
CA LYS A 15 -5.32 -33.87 -23.49
C LYS A 15 -5.66 -33.39 -22.08
N THR A 16 -4.76 -32.69 -21.38
CA THR A 16 -4.89 -32.40 -19.94
C THR A 16 -5.48 -31.03 -19.58
N TYR A 17 -5.74 -30.12 -20.54
CA TYR A 17 -6.04 -28.71 -20.21
C TYR A 17 -7.42 -28.16 -20.63
N TYR A 18 -8.33 -28.97 -21.21
CA TYR A 18 -9.68 -28.50 -21.60
C TYR A 18 -10.80 -29.43 -21.13
N PRO A 19 -11.87 -28.93 -20.47
CA PRO A 19 -12.99 -29.74 -20.01
C PRO A 19 -14.08 -29.82 -21.09
N TYR A 20 -13.74 -30.30 -22.29
CA TYR A 20 -14.72 -30.57 -23.34
C TYR A 20 -14.77 -32.06 -23.66
N GLY A 21 -15.88 -32.67 -23.21
CA GLY A 21 -16.62 -33.80 -23.80
C GLY A 21 -15.87 -35.01 -24.33
N ASP A 22 -16.24 -36.18 -23.80
CA ASP A 22 -15.92 -37.49 -24.36
C ASP A 22 -16.25 -37.57 -25.88
N TYR A 23 -15.19 -37.68 -26.70
CA TYR A 23 -15.26 -37.77 -28.16
C TYR A 23 -15.93 -39.06 -28.66
N SER A 24 -16.23 -40.01 -27.77
CA SER A 24 -16.96 -41.25 -28.06
C SER A 24 -18.31 -41.03 -28.75
N SER A 25 -18.94 -39.86 -28.54
CA SER A 25 -20.22 -39.47 -29.14
C SER A 25 -20.15 -39.08 -30.62
N ILE A 26 -19.01 -38.58 -31.11
CA ILE A 26 -18.81 -38.21 -32.54
C ILE A 26 -18.72 -39.47 -33.42
N CYS A 27 -18.22 -40.56 -32.84
CA CYS A 27 -18.11 -41.86 -33.49
C CYS A 27 -19.32 -42.78 -33.23
N SER A 28 -20.39 -42.29 -32.59
CA SER A 28 -21.56 -43.13 -32.34
C SER A 28 -22.37 -43.32 -33.62
N CYS A 29 -22.74 -44.56 -33.92
CA CYS A 29 -23.64 -44.91 -35.03
C CYS A 29 -25.13 -44.69 -34.68
N GLU A 30 -25.44 -43.96 -33.60
CA GLU A 30 -26.83 -43.65 -33.24
C GLU A 30 -27.44 -42.71 -34.30
N GLN A 31 -28.64 -43.05 -34.79
CA GLN A 31 -29.40 -42.16 -35.65
C GLN A 31 -29.81 -40.92 -34.85
N VAL A 32 -29.42 -39.75 -35.34
CA VAL A 32 -29.87 -38.47 -34.78
C VAL A 32 -31.35 -38.35 -35.13
N LYS A 33 -32.21 -38.12 -34.13
CA LYS A 33 -33.65 -37.91 -34.34
C LYS A 33 -34.12 -36.71 -33.54
N TYR A 34 -34.79 -35.78 -34.21
CA TYR A 34 -35.37 -34.61 -33.57
C TYR A 34 -36.71 -34.96 -32.90
N TYR A 35 -36.85 -34.58 -31.63
CA TYR A 35 -38.09 -34.65 -30.88
C TYR A 35 -38.58 -33.24 -30.58
N LYS A 36 -39.77 -32.90 -31.09
CA LYS A 36 -40.44 -31.65 -30.74
C LYS A 36 -40.75 -31.66 -29.25
N TYR A 37 -40.35 -30.58 -28.57
CA TYR A 37 -40.58 -30.46 -27.12
C TYR A 37 -42.08 -30.55 -26.76
N ASN A 38 -42.40 -31.46 -25.84
CA ASN A 38 -43.71 -31.66 -25.22
C ASN A 38 -43.51 -31.91 -23.71
N ASN A 39 -44.10 -31.06 -22.87
CA ASN A 39 -43.96 -31.10 -21.41
C ASN A 39 -44.45 -32.44 -20.81
N ALA A 40 -45.45 -33.10 -21.43
CA ALA A 40 -45.98 -34.38 -20.95
C ALA A 40 -45.03 -35.58 -21.16
N GLU A 41 -44.19 -35.56 -22.21
CA GLU A 41 -43.36 -36.72 -22.58
C GLU A 41 -41.93 -36.68 -22.01
N LYS A 42 -41.47 -35.52 -21.51
CA LYS A 42 -40.12 -35.29 -20.95
C LYS A 42 -38.94 -35.79 -21.80
N LYS A 43 -39.14 -36.01 -23.11
CA LYS A 43 -38.06 -36.39 -24.04
C LYS A 43 -37.21 -35.16 -24.36
N ASN A 44 -35.90 -35.30 -24.19
CA ASN A 44 -34.92 -34.23 -24.47
C ASN A 44 -34.03 -34.64 -25.64
N ASN A 45 -33.87 -33.75 -26.63
CA ASN A 45 -32.89 -33.96 -27.70
C ASN A 45 -31.48 -34.05 -27.11
N LYS A 46 -30.72 -35.09 -27.43
CA LYS A 46 -29.31 -35.20 -27.03
C LYS A 46 -28.50 -34.19 -27.86
N SER A 47 -27.67 -33.36 -27.20
CA SER A 47 -26.87 -32.36 -27.90
C SER A 47 -25.59 -32.01 -27.12
N LEU A 48 -24.53 -31.74 -27.86
CA LEU A 48 -23.21 -31.27 -27.45
C LEU A 48 -23.12 -29.73 -27.49
N CYS A 49 -24.21 -29.03 -27.77
CA CYS A 49 -24.30 -27.58 -27.54
C CYS A 49 -24.21 -27.29 -26.04
N HIS A 50 -23.48 -26.24 -25.66
CA HIS A 50 -23.32 -25.82 -24.27
C HIS A 50 -23.76 -24.37 -24.03
N GLU A 51 -23.82 -23.99 -22.76
CA GLU A 51 -24.17 -22.64 -22.30
C GLU A 51 -23.21 -21.58 -22.86
N LYS A 52 -23.74 -20.39 -23.15
CA LYS A 52 -23.00 -19.27 -23.74
C LYS A 52 -22.25 -18.49 -22.66
N GLY A 53 -20.95 -18.24 -22.89
CA GLY A 53 -20.11 -17.43 -22.00
C GLY A 53 -20.01 -15.97 -22.46
N ASN A 54 -19.74 -15.05 -21.53
CA ASN A 54 -19.65 -13.61 -21.80
C ASN A 54 -18.24 -13.13 -22.23
N ASP A 55 -17.28 -14.04 -22.40
CA ASP A 55 -15.85 -13.70 -22.50
C ASP A 55 -15.37 -13.38 -23.93
N ARG A 56 -16.24 -13.50 -24.95
CA ARG A 56 -15.85 -13.21 -26.34
C ARG A 56 -16.13 -11.76 -26.72
N THR A 57 -15.21 -11.16 -27.48
CA THR A 57 -15.33 -9.82 -28.06
C THR A 57 -15.55 -9.87 -29.56
N TRP A 58 -15.94 -8.75 -30.16
CA TRP A 58 -16.10 -8.61 -31.62
C TRP A 58 -14.77 -8.88 -32.32
N SER A 59 -14.78 -9.72 -33.35
CA SER A 59 -13.54 -10.25 -33.92
C SER A 59 -13.52 -10.19 -35.44
N LYS A 60 -12.40 -9.73 -35.99
CA LYS A 60 -12.09 -9.81 -37.43
C LYS A 60 -11.40 -11.12 -37.84
N LYS A 61 -11.02 -11.96 -36.87
CA LYS A 61 -10.16 -13.16 -37.09
C LYS A 61 -10.78 -14.16 -38.05
N TYR A 62 -12.10 -14.31 -37.99
CA TYR A 62 -12.82 -15.39 -38.68
C TYR A 62 -13.47 -14.92 -39.99
N ILE A 63 -13.25 -13.68 -40.41
CA ILE A 63 -13.87 -13.12 -41.61
C ILE A 63 -13.32 -13.79 -42.88
N LYS A 64 -14.22 -14.05 -43.84
CA LYS A 64 -13.90 -14.61 -45.15
C LYS A 64 -12.87 -13.77 -45.91
N LYS A 65 -11.95 -14.48 -46.59
CA LYS A 65 -11.00 -13.90 -47.54
C LYS A 65 -11.59 -13.90 -48.94
N LEU A 66 -11.39 -12.82 -49.67
CA LEU A 66 -11.69 -12.67 -51.08
C LEU A 66 -10.73 -13.52 -51.93
N GLU A 67 -11.05 -13.70 -53.21
CA GLU A 67 -10.25 -14.51 -54.16
C GLU A 67 -8.80 -14.01 -54.31
N ASN A 68 -8.57 -12.72 -54.11
CA ASN A 68 -7.24 -12.09 -54.09
C ASN A 68 -6.51 -12.21 -52.73
N GLY A 69 -7.04 -12.99 -51.79
CA GLY A 69 -6.47 -13.23 -50.46
C GLY A 69 -6.71 -12.14 -49.41
N ARG A 70 -7.34 -11.00 -49.77
CA ARG A 70 -7.67 -9.92 -48.82
C ARG A 70 -8.88 -10.27 -47.96
N THR A 71 -8.89 -9.87 -46.69
CA THR A 71 -10.08 -9.96 -45.83
C THR A 71 -11.01 -8.80 -46.07
N LEU A 72 -12.32 -8.96 -45.84
CA LEU A 72 -13.28 -7.86 -45.82
C LEU A 72 -12.96 -6.87 -44.69
N GLU A 73 -12.21 -5.82 -45.02
CA GLU A 73 -11.76 -4.80 -44.07
C GLU A 73 -12.95 -4.00 -43.53
N GLY A 74 -13.10 -3.98 -42.21
CA GLY A 74 -14.17 -3.25 -41.53
C GLY A 74 -15.36 -4.10 -41.09
N VAL A 75 -15.36 -5.40 -41.38
CA VAL A 75 -16.37 -6.35 -40.88
C VAL A 75 -15.89 -7.03 -39.60
N TYR A 76 -16.73 -7.07 -38.58
CA TYR A 76 -16.45 -7.72 -37.29
C TYR A 76 -17.55 -8.72 -36.94
N VAL A 77 -17.16 -9.93 -36.52
CA VAL A 77 -18.08 -11.01 -36.16
C VAL A 77 -18.58 -10.82 -34.73
N PRO A 78 -19.91 -10.81 -34.47
CA PRO A 78 -20.44 -10.67 -33.12
C PRO A 78 -20.04 -11.85 -32.22
N PRO A 79 -19.82 -11.65 -30.91
CA PRO A 79 -19.58 -12.72 -29.95
C PRO A 79 -20.60 -13.86 -30.03
N ARG A 80 -21.88 -13.52 -30.23
CA ARG A 80 -22.98 -14.46 -30.43
C ARG A 80 -22.73 -15.40 -31.61
N ARG A 81 -22.47 -14.87 -32.82
CA ARG A 81 -22.17 -15.68 -34.02
C ARG A 81 -20.94 -16.56 -33.82
N GLN A 82 -19.91 -16.07 -33.11
CA GLN A 82 -18.71 -16.87 -32.83
C GLN A 82 -18.99 -18.08 -31.92
N GLN A 83 -20.04 -18.00 -31.10
CA GLN A 83 -20.46 -19.07 -30.19
C GLN A 83 -21.66 -19.85 -30.72
N LEU A 84 -22.14 -19.57 -31.93
CA LEU A 84 -23.27 -20.25 -32.56
C LEU A 84 -23.07 -21.77 -32.47
N CYS A 85 -24.07 -22.51 -31.97
CA CYS A 85 -23.94 -23.95 -31.93
C CYS A 85 -23.92 -24.51 -33.36
N LEU A 86 -22.84 -25.21 -33.72
CA LEU A 86 -22.70 -25.86 -35.04
C LEU A 86 -22.20 -27.32 -34.92
N TYR A 87 -22.02 -27.81 -33.69
CA TYR A 87 -21.28 -29.03 -33.43
C TYR A 87 -21.95 -30.28 -34.02
N GLU A 88 -23.28 -30.37 -33.88
CA GLU A 88 -24.05 -31.52 -34.39
C GLU A 88 -24.09 -31.58 -35.92
N LEU A 89 -23.76 -30.49 -36.62
CA LEU A 89 -23.67 -30.53 -38.08
C LEU A 89 -22.45 -31.30 -38.58
N PHE A 90 -21.47 -31.62 -37.71
CA PHE A 90 -20.20 -32.24 -38.10
C PHE A 90 -20.29 -33.73 -38.47
N PRO A 91 -20.95 -34.62 -37.68
CA PRO A 91 -20.94 -36.07 -37.91
C PRO A 91 -21.73 -36.52 -39.14
N ILE A 92 -22.75 -35.73 -39.53
CA ILE A 92 -23.75 -36.17 -40.51
C ILE A 92 -23.25 -36.03 -41.94
N ILE A 93 -22.34 -35.10 -42.19
CA ILE A 93 -21.82 -34.98 -43.56
C ILE A 93 -20.77 -36.07 -43.90
N ILE A 94 -20.65 -37.10 -43.07
CA ILE A 94 -19.71 -38.22 -43.27
C ILE A 94 -20.46 -39.54 -43.54
N LYS A 95 -21.72 -39.70 -43.10
CA LYS A 95 -22.35 -41.04 -42.94
C LYS A 95 -23.01 -41.65 -44.18
N ASN A 96 -23.50 -40.89 -45.16
CA ASN A 96 -24.14 -41.48 -46.34
C ASN A 96 -23.89 -40.71 -47.65
N LYS A 97 -22.86 -41.11 -48.39
CA LYS A 97 -22.56 -40.54 -49.72
C LYS A 97 -23.43 -41.09 -50.86
N ASN A 98 -24.21 -42.15 -50.62
CA ASN A 98 -24.87 -42.92 -51.68
C ASN A 98 -26.39 -42.67 -51.79
N ASP A 99 -26.98 -41.89 -50.87
CA ASP A 99 -28.41 -41.54 -50.90
C ASP A 99 -28.64 -40.08 -50.44
N ILE A 100 -28.88 -39.21 -51.42
CA ILE A 100 -29.04 -37.76 -51.23
C ILE A 100 -30.32 -37.42 -50.47
N THR A 101 -31.39 -38.21 -50.62
CA THR A 101 -32.69 -37.94 -49.97
C THR A 101 -32.56 -38.14 -48.47
N ASN A 102 -31.98 -39.27 -48.05
CA ASN A 102 -31.69 -39.54 -46.64
C ASN A 102 -30.72 -38.52 -46.03
N ALA A 103 -29.73 -38.04 -46.80
CA ALA A 103 -28.80 -37.01 -46.32
C ALA A 103 -29.48 -35.65 -46.06
N LYS A 104 -30.48 -35.27 -46.87
CA LYS A 104 -31.27 -34.04 -46.66
C LYS A 104 -32.19 -34.15 -45.44
N GLU A 105 -32.79 -35.31 -45.21
CA GLU A 105 -33.62 -35.57 -44.03
C GLU A 105 -32.79 -35.51 -42.74
N GLU A 106 -31.62 -36.17 -42.70
CA GLU A 106 -30.73 -36.16 -41.54
C GLU A 106 -30.15 -34.76 -41.25
N LEU A 107 -29.83 -34.01 -42.31
CA LEU A 107 -29.41 -32.60 -42.21
C LEU A 107 -30.51 -31.74 -41.56
N LEU A 108 -31.78 -31.93 -41.96
CA LEU A 108 -32.89 -31.19 -41.37
C LEU A 108 -33.06 -31.50 -39.88
N GLU A 109 -33.14 -32.78 -39.50
CA GLU A 109 -33.35 -33.15 -38.09
C GLU A 109 -32.25 -32.57 -37.18
N THR A 110 -31.04 -32.51 -37.71
CA THR A 110 -29.89 -31.95 -37.00
C THR A 110 -29.92 -30.44 -36.91
N LEU A 111 -30.33 -29.76 -37.97
CA LEU A 111 -30.56 -28.33 -37.94
C LEU A 111 -31.63 -27.96 -36.92
N GLN A 112 -32.67 -28.78 -36.78
CA GLN A 112 -33.70 -28.58 -35.75
C GLN A 112 -33.13 -28.73 -34.34
N ILE A 113 -32.28 -29.74 -34.07
CA ILE A 113 -31.61 -29.90 -32.76
C ILE A 113 -30.70 -28.71 -32.46
N VAL A 114 -29.87 -28.31 -33.42
CA VAL A 114 -28.95 -27.16 -33.29
C VAL A 114 -29.72 -25.88 -33.01
N ALA A 115 -30.80 -25.63 -33.75
CA ALA A 115 -31.63 -24.45 -33.60
C ALA A 115 -32.37 -24.42 -32.26
N GLU A 116 -32.96 -25.56 -31.84
CA GLU A 116 -33.60 -25.71 -30.53
C GLU A 116 -32.63 -25.36 -29.40
N ARG A 117 -31.41 -25.92 -29.45
CA ARG A 117 -30.41 -25.74 -28.40
C ARG A 117 -29.77 -24.36 -28.39
N GLU A 118 -29.54 -23.77 -29.57
CA GLU A 118 -29.09 -22.39 -29.68
C GLU A 118 -30.10 -21.44 -29.04
N ALA A 119 -31.39 -21.57 -29.36
CA ALA A 119 -32.43 -20.71 -28.82
C ALA A 119 -32.61 -20.89 -27.30
N TYR A 120 -32.54 -22.13 -26.81
CA TYR A 120 -32.59 -22.44 -25.38
C TYR A 120 -31.49 -21.72 -24.58
N TYR A 121 -30.23 -21.78 -25.03
CA TYR A 121 -29.13 -21.14 -24.32
C TYR A 121 -29.11 -19.61 -24.48
N LEU A 122 -29.50 -19.08 -25.64
CA LEU A 122 -29.63 -17.62 -25.82
C LEU A 122 -30.74 -17.04 -24.92
N TRP A 123 -31.85 -17.76 -24.75
CA TRP A 123 -32.90 -17.33 -23.83
C TRP A 123 -32.36 -17.17 -22.41
N LYS A 124 -31.65 -18.17 -21.89
CA LYS A 124 -31.03 -18.14 -20.57
C LYS A 124 -29.99 -17.03 -20.42
N GLN A 125 -29.20 -16.75 -21.46
CA GLN A 125 -28.16 -15.73 -21.43
C GLN A 125 -28.73 -14.31 -21.34
N TYR A 126 -29.77 -14.00 -22.14
CA TYR A 126 -30.31 -12.65 -22.28
C TYR A 126 -31.49 -12.36 -21.36
N ASN A 127 -32.01 -13.38 -20.65
CA ASN A 127 -33.03 -13.24 -19.63
C ASN A 127 -32.57 -13.69 -18.22
N PRO A 128 -31.46 -13.15 -17.67
CA PRO A 128 -31.07 -13.45 -16.30
C PRO A 128 -31.98 -12.69 -15.31
N THR A 129 -32.45 -13.39 -14.28
CA THR A 129 -33.38 -12.90 -13.25
C THR A 129 -33.10 -11.47 -12.75
N GLY A 130 -34.12 -10.58 -12.74
CA GLY A 130 -34.18 -9.49 -11.76
C GLY A 130 -34.60 -8.07 -12.18
N LYS A 131 -34.69 -7.69 -13.47
CA LYS A 131 -35.20 -6.36 -13.87
C LYS A 131 -35.85 -6.36 -15.25
N GLY A 132 -37.06 -5.80 -15.37
CA GLY A 132 -37.71 -5.48 -16.65
C GLY A 132 -37.96 -6.68 -17.56
N ILE A 133 -38.82 -7.61 -17.14
CA ILE A 133 -39.14 -8.88 -17.84
C ILE A 133 -39.41 -8.68 -19.34
N ASP A 134 -40.11 -7.60 -19.72
CA ASP A 134 -40.42 -7.31 -21.12
C ASP A 134 -39.19 -6.91 -21.96
N ASP A 135 -38.28 -6.10 -21.43
CA ASP A 135 -37.05 -5.68 -22.12
C ASP A 135 -36.06 -6.84 -22.30
N ALA A 136 -35.94 -7.70 -21.28
CA ALA A 136 -35.13 -8.91 -21.35
C ALA A 136 -35.66 -9.90 -22.42
N ASN A 137 -36.97 -10.12 -22.45
CA ASN A 137 -37.62 -10.96 -23.47
C ASN A 137 -37.37 -10.43 -24.89
N LYS A 138 -37.48 -9.12 -25.09
CA LYS A 138 -37.23 -8.47 -26.39
C LYS A 138 -35.78 -8.66 -26.85
N LYS A 139 -34.80 -8.57 -25.94
CA LYS A 139 -33.37 -8.81 -26.26
C LYS A 139 -33.08 -10.27 -26.58
N ALA A 140 -33.64 -11.20 -25.80
CA ALA A 140 -33.53 -12.62 -26.09
C ALA A 140 -34.11 -12.95 -27.48
N CYS A 141 -35.28 -12.41 -27.82
CA CYS A 141 -35.86 -12.54 -29.16
C CYS A 141 -34.92 -12.02 -30.26
N CYS A 142 -34.29 -10.86 -30.07
CA CYS A 142 -33.34 -10.31 -31.03
C CYS A 142 -32.10 -11.19 -31.22
N ALA A 143 -31.53 -11.73 -30.14
CA ALA A 143 -30.40 -12.64 -30.23
C ALA A 143 -30.76 -13.94 -30.95
N ILE A 144 -31.93 -14.52 -30.64
CA ILE A 144 -32.43 -15.76 -31.28
C ILE A 144 -32.67 -15.53 -32.77
N ARG A 145 -33.31 -14.42 -33.16
CA ARG A 145 -33.50 -14.06 -34.57
C ARG A 145 -32.16 -13.84 -35.27
N GLY A 146 -31.20 -13.18 -34.62
CA GLY A 146 -29.84 -13.03 -35.13
C GLY A 146 -29.20 -14.38 -35.45
N SER A 147 -29.28 -15.34 -34.52
CA SER A 147 -28.74 -16.70 -34.73
C SER A 147 -29.52 -17.49 -35.77
N PHE A 148 -30.83 -17.31 -35.88
CA PHE A 148 -31.64 -17.91 -36.95
C PHE A 148 -31.16 -17.46 -38.34
N TYR A 149 -31.00 -16.15 -38.53
CA TYR A 149 -30.54 -15.60 -39.80
C TYR A 149 -29.08 -15.95 -40.09
N ASP A 150 -28.26 -16.16 -39.06
CA ASP A 150 -26.88 -16.65 -39.24
C ASP A 150 -26.84 -18.13 -39.66
N LEU A 151 -27.71 -18.98 -39.10
CA LEU A 151 -27.88 -20.36 -39.59
C LEU A 151 -28.36 -20.39 -41.05
N GLU A 152 -29.33 -19.53 -41.39
CA GLU A 152 -29.78 -19.35 -42.77
C GLU A 152 -28.61 -18.98 -43.70
N ASP A 153 -27.77 -18.01 -43.31
CA ASP A 153 -26.64 -17.61 -44.13
C ASP A 153 -25.58 -18.72 -44.27
N ILE A 154 -25.37 -19.54 -43.24
CA ILE A 154 -24.51 -20.74 -43.33
C ILE A 154 -25.11 -21.73 -44.32
N ILE A 155 -26.41 -22.06 -44.20
CA ILE A 155 -27.07 -23.05 -45.06
C ILE A 155 -27.14 -22.60 -46.51
N LYS A 156 -27.32 -21.31 -46.79
CA LYS A 156 -27.35 -20.77 -48.15
C LYS A 156 -25.96 -20.51 -48.76
N GLY A 157 -24.87 -20.66 -47.99
CA GLY A 157 -23.51 -20.38 -48.47
C GLY A 157 -23.20 -18.88 -48.60
N ASN A 158 -23.81 -18.09 -47.72
CA ASN A 158 -23.81 -16.63 -47.68
C ASN A 158 -23.09 -16.04 -46.46
N ASP A 159 -22.69 -16.88 -45.52
CA ASP A 159 -22.05 -16.49 -44.27
C ASP A 159 -20.68 -15.82 -44.52
N LEU A 160 -20.42 -14.74 -43.78
CA LEU A 160 -19.20 -13.94 -43.86
C LEU A 160 -18.06 -14.54 -42.99
N VAL A 161 -18.34 -15.60 -42.23
CA VAL A 161 -17.33 -16.34 -41.45
C VAL A 161 -16.72 -17.47 -42.30
N HIS A 162 -15.41 -17.65 -42.18
CA HIS A 162 -14.66 -18.67 -42.92
C HIS A 162 -13.53 -19.27 -42.07
N ASP A 163 -13.89 -19.75 -40.89
CA ASP A 163 -13.04 -20.58 -40.04
C ASP A 163 -13.03 -22.05 -40.52
N GLU A 164 -12.23 -22.89 -39.86
CA GLU A 164 -12.09 -24.32 -40.23
C GLU A 164 -13.44 -25.07 -40.15
N TYR A 165 -14.31 -24.69 -39.22
CA TYR A 165 -15.63 -25.30 -39.03
C TYR A 165 -16.60 -24.95 -40.16
N THR A 166 -16.75 -23.66 -40.44
CA THR A 166 -17.64 -23.15 -41.49
C THR A 166 -17.16 -23.58 -42.88
N LYS A 167 -15.85 -23.66 -43.11
CA LYS A 167 -15.26 -24.24 -44.33
C LYS A 167 -15.67 -25.70 -44.53
N TYR A 168 -15.55 -26.50 -43.48
CA TYR A 168 -15.93 -27.90 -43.52
C TYR A 168 -17.42 -28.04 -43.83
N ILE A 169 -18.27 -27.38 -43.04
CA ILE A 169 -19.73 -27.40 -43.23
C ILE A 169 -20.11 -26.93 -44.65
N ASP A 170 -19.51 -25.85 -45.14
CA ASP A 170 -19.81 -25.33 -46.48
C ASP A 170 -19.40 -26.31 -47.59
N SER A 171 -18.18 -26.86 -47.52
CA SER A 171 -17.70 -27.89 -48.46
C SER A 171 -18.64 -29.07 -48.54
N LYS A 172 -19.17 -29.44 -47.39
CA LYS A 172 -20.00 -30.61 -47.20
C LYS A 172 -21.45 -30.41 -47.62
N LEU A 173 -22.01 -29.22 -47.40
CA LEU A 173 -23.27 -28.82 -48.00
C LEU A 173 -23.15 -28.75 -49.54
N ASN A 174 -22.00 -28.34 -50.07
CA ASN A 174 -21.79 -28.37 -51.53
C ASN A 174 -21.78 -29.82 -52.08
N GLU A 175 -21.30 -30.82 -51.33
CA GLU A 175 -21.40 -32.24 -51.70
C GLU A 175 -22.86 -32.73 -51.74
N ILE A 176 -23.74 -32.24 -50.86
CA ILE A 176 -25.16 -32.65 -50.78
C ILE A 176 -26.00 -32.01 -51.89
N PHE A 177 -25.73 -30.75 -52.20
CA PHE A 177 -26.59 -29.93 -53.08
C PHE A 177 -25.99 -29.64 -54.46
N GLY A 178 -24.70 -29.92 -54.69
CA GLY A 178 -23.98 -29.64 -55.93
C GLY A 178 -23.56 -30.89 -56.70
N SER A 179 -23.25 -30.72 -57.99
CA SER A 179 -22.68 -31.76 -58.87
C SER A 179 -21.14 -31.76 -58.89
N SER A 180 -20.50 -30.82 -58.17
CA SER A 180 -19.04 -30.74 -57.94
C SER A 180 -18.73 -30.12 -56.57
N ASN A 181 -17.51 -30.31 -56.04
CA ASN A 181 -17.07 -29.77 -54.73
C ASN A 181 -16.87 -28.23 -54.70
N LYS A 182 -17.49 -27.45 -55.60
CA LYS A 182 -17.32 -26.00 -55.72
C LYS A 182 -18.61 -25.27 -55.33
N ASN A 183 -18.47 -24.17 -54.58
CA ASN A 183 -19.58 -23.30 -54.17
C ASN A 183 -19.97 -22.31 -55.29
N ASP A 184 -20.47 -22.83 -56.41
CA ASP A 184 -20.91 -22.04 -57.57
C ASP A 184 -22.34 -21.47 -57.42
N ILE A 185 -22.75 -20.64 -58.39
CA ILE A 185 -24.05 -19.95 -58.36
C ILE A 185 -25.22 -20.95 -58.35
N GLU A 186 -25.08 -22.09 -59.06
CA GLU A 186 -26.13 -23.12 -59.13
C GLU A 186 -26.28 -23.85 -57.80
N THR A 187 -25.17 -24.21 -57.15
CA THR A 187 -25.16 -24.83 -55.81
C THR A 187 -25.78 -23.92 -54.75
N LYS A 188 -25.46 -22.61 -54.78
CA LYS A 188 -26.10 -21.62 -53.88
C LYS A 188 -27.60 -21.47 -54.14
N ARG A 189 -28.03 -21.54 -55.41
CA ARG A 189 -29.45 -21.51 -55.77
C ARG A 189 -30.16 -22.75 -55.23
N ALA A 190 -29.63 -23.95 -55.45
CA ALA A 190 -30.20 -25.19 -54.94
C ALA A 190 -30.34 -25.20 -53.41
N ARG A 191 -29.31 -24.72 -52.69
CA ARG A 191 -29.36 -24.57 -51.22
C ARG A 191 -30.39 -23.55 -50.77
N THR A 192 -30.56 -22.46 -51.52
CA THR A 192 -31.57 -21.43 -51.24
C THR A 192 -32.98 -21.96 -51.49
N ASP A 193 -33.19 -22.67 -52.59
CA ASP A 193 -34.48 -23.27 -52.93
C ASP A 193 -34.87 -24.35 -51.91
N TRP A 194 -33.91 -25.17 -51.46
CA TRP A 194 -34.14 -26.13 -50.38
C TRP A 194 -34.60 -25.46 -49.08
N TRP A 195 -33.92 -24.39 -48.68
CA TRP A 195 -34.23 -23.68 -47.43
C TRP A 195 -35.58 -22.95 -47.48
N GLU A 196 -35.89 -22.28 -48.60
CA GLU A 196 -37.06 -21.39 -48.71
C GLU A 196 -38.31 -22.08 -49.27
N ASN A 197 -38.16 -23.00 -50.22
CA ASN A 197 -39.27 -23.50 -51.04
C ASN A 197 -39.59 -24.98 -50.80
N GLU A 198 -38.64 -25.81 -50.35
CA GLU A 198 -38.90 -27.23 -50.12
C GLU A 198 -39.83 -27.42 -48.92
N THR A 199 -40.92 -28.16 -49.12
CA THR A 199 -41.96 -28.40 -48.11
C THR A 199 -42.00 -29.85 -47.67
N ILE A 200 -42.14 -30.06 -46.36
CA ILE A 200 -42.34 -31.39 -45.77
C ILE A 200 -43.75 -31.45 -45.17
N THR A 201 -44.41 -32.59 -45.40
CA THR A 201 -45.72 -32.91 -44.81
C THR A 201 -45.54 -33.28 -43.33
N ASN A 202 -46.11 -32.47 -42.44
CA ASN A 202 -46.14 -32.75 -41.01
C ASN A 202 -47.59 -32.87 -40.54
N GLY A 203 -48.21 -34.04 -40.76
CA GLY A 203 -49.65 -34.23 -40.58
C GLY A 203 -50.44 -33.64 -41.76
N THR A 204 -51.42 -32.77 -41.49
CA THR A 204 -52.25 -32.09 -42.51
C THR A 204 -51.66 -30.79 -43.06
N ASP A 205 -50.56 -30.29 -42.47
CA ASP A 205 -49.95 -29.00 -42.81
C ASP A 205 -48.62 -29.18 -43.59
N HIS A 206 -48.42 -28.37 -44.63
CA HIS A 206 -47.16 -28.27 -45.36
C HIS A 206 -46.30 -27.15 -44.77
N LYS A 207 -45.08 -27.47 -44.31
CA LYS A 207 -44.12 -26.48 -43.80
C LYS A 207 -42.82 -26.50 -44.58
N THR A 208 -42.27 -25.32 -44.81
CA THR A 208 -40.93 -25.15 -45.39
C THR A 208 -39.84 -25.53 -44.38
N ILE A 209 -38.64 -25.85 -44.88
CA ILE A 209 -37.46 -26.11 -44.04
C ILE A 209 -37.20 -24.95 -43.05
N ARG A 210 -37.21 -23.70 -43.55
CA ARG A 210 -37.07 -22.49 -42.73
C ARG A 210 -38.07 -22.44 -41.56
N GLN A 211 -39.33 -22.78 -41.82
CA GLN A 211 -40.38 -22.79 -40.79
C GLN A 211 -40.14 -23.90 -39.75
N LEU A 212 -39.72 -25.09 -40.19
CA LEU A 212 -39.42 -26.22 -39.30
C LEU A 212 -38.24 -25.94 -38.36
N VAL A 213 -37.23 -25.22 -38.83
CA VAL A 213 -36.09 -24.80 -38.00
C VAL A 213 -36.51 -23.72 -36.98
N TRP A 214 -37.37 -22.78 -37.37
CA TRP A 214 -37.90 -21.79 -36.44
C TRP A 214 -38.83 -22.39 -35.38
N ASP A 215 -39.68 -23.34 -35.78
CA ASP A 215 -40.49 -24.13 -34.84
C ASP A 215 -39.61 -24.81 -33.78
N ALA A 216 -38.44 -25.31 -34.18
CA ALA A 216 -37.47 -25.90 -33.25
C ALA A 216 -36.87 -24.86 -32.30
N MET A 217 -36.52 -23.65 -32.78
CA MET A 217 -36.10 -22.55 -31.91
C MET A 217 -37.18 -22.16 -30.89
N GLN A 218 -38.44 -22.09 -31.32
CA GLN A 218 -39.56 -21.85 -30.40
C GLN A 218 -39.67 -22.95 -29.34
N SER A 219 -39.48 -24.22 -29.72
CA SER A 219 -39.45 -25.35 -28.78
C SER A 219 -38.34 -25.20 -27.73
N GLY A 220 -37.15 -24.74 -28.13
CA GLY A 220 -36.05 -24.45 -27.20
C GLY A 220 -36.40 -23.36 -26.18
N VAL A 221 -37.06 -22.28 -26.63
CA VAL A 221 -37.54 -21.21 -25.74
C VAL A 221 -38.63 -21.72 -24.79
N ARG A 222 -39.61 -22.49 -25.29
CA ARG A 222 -40.67 -23.08 -24.44
C ARG A 222 -40.06 -23.92 -23.32
N LYS A 223 -39.07 -24.75 -23.66
CA LYS A 223 -38.35 -25.56 -22.68
C LYS A 223 -37.61 -24.71 -21.64
N ALA A 224 -36.93 -23.64 -22.05
CA ALA A 224 -36.24 -22.76 -21.12
C ALA A 224 -37.22 -22.09 -20.13
N ILE A 225 -38.37 -21.63 -20.62
CA ILE A 225 -39.43 -21.01 -19.81
C ILE A 225 -40.06 -22.02 -18.85
N ASP A 226 -40.38 -23.23 -19.31
CA ASP A 226 -40.97 -24.28 -18.47
C ASP A 226 -40.02 -24.68 -17.32
N GLU A 227 -38.73 -24.87 -17.60
CA GLU A 227 -37.72 -25.14 -16.56
C GLU A 227 -37.62 -24.00 -15.51
N GLU A 228 -37.84 -22.75 -15.92
CA GLU A 228 -37.85 -21.61 -15.01
C GLU A 228 -39.14 -21.50 -14.19
N ASN A 229 -40.28 -21.74 -14.83
CA ASN A 229 -41.59 -21.75 -14.18
C ASN A 229 -41.67 -22.85 -13.12
N GLU A 230 -41.16 -24.05 -13.40
CA GLU A 230 -41.06 -25.15 -12.44
C GLU A 230 -40.19 -24.78 -11.22
N LYS A 231 -39.06 -24.10 -11.44
CA LYS A 231 -38.15 -23.68 -10.36
C LYS A 231 -38.72 -22.55 -9.49
N LYS A 232 -39.50 -21.64 -10.06
CA LYS A 232 -39.93 -20.39 -9.39
C LYS A 232 -41.40 -20.38 -8.96
N LYS A 233 -42.22 -21.38 -9.34
CA LYS A 233 -43.68 -21.36 -9.17
C LYS A 233 -44.34 -20.09 -9.75
N GLN A 234 -43.80 -19.57 -10.86
CA GLN A 234 -44.34 -18.44 -11.60
C GLN A 234 -44.93 -18.92 -12.93
N ASN A 235 -45.76 -18.10 -13.57
CA ASN A 235 -46.41 -18.41 -14.84
C ASN A 235 -45.94 -17.40 -15.90
N GLU A 236 -44.68 -17.48 -16.32
CA GLU A 236 -44.17 -16.68 -17.43
C GLU A 236 -44.80 -17.15 -18.75
N ASN A 237 -45.43 -16.22 -19.47
CA ASN A 237 -46.08 -16.50 -20.75
C ASN A 237 -45.05 -16.55 -21.88
N PHE A 238 -45.26 -17.45 -22.85
CA PHE A 238 -44.44 -17.50 -24.06
C PHE A 238 -44.42 -16.13 -24.78
N PRO A 239 -43.25 -15.54 -25.07
CA PRO A 239 -43.12 -14.15 -25.48
C PRO A 239 -43.80 -13.88 -26.84
N PRO A 240 -44.53 -12.75 -27.00
CA PRO A 240 -45.18 -12.41 -28.27
C PRO A 240 -44.22 -12.34 -29.47
N CYS A 241 -42.97 -11.90 -29.25
CA CYS A 241 -41.96 -11.79 -30.31
C CYS A 241 -41.52 -13.14 -30.92
N MET A 242 -41.82 -14.25 -30.25
CA MET A 242 -41.59 -15.60 -30.79
C MET A 242 -42.80 -16.17 -31.54
N ARG A 243 -44.02 -15.63 -31.36
CA ARG A 243 -45.28 -16.15 -31.92
C ARG A 243 -45.55 -15.70 -33.36
N VAL A 244 -44.50 -15.52 -34.15
CA VAL A 244 -44.63 -15.00 -35.53
C VAL A 244 -44.81 -16.16 -36.51
N GLU A 245 -45.89 -16.13 -37.30
CA GLU A 245 -46.19 -17.13 -38.35
C GLU A 245 -45.32 -16.94 -39.61
N HIS A 246 -44.92 -15.70 -39.91
CA HIS A 246 -44.07 -15.36 -41.06
C HIS A 246 -42.75 -14.72 -40.62
N ILE A 247 -41.65 -15.41 -40.89
CA ILE A 247 -40.30 -14.89 -40.61
C ILE A 247 -39.88 -14.04 -41.81
N GLY A 248 -39.81 -12.72 -41.64
CA GLY A 248 -39.42 -11.80 -42.71
C GLY A 248 -38.04 -12.11 -43.32
N ILE A 249 -37.83 -11.63 -44.54
CA ILE A 249 -36.59 -11.80 -45.31
C ILE A 249 -35.40 -11.23 -44.55
N ALA A 250 -34.29 -11.99 -44.52
CA ALA A 250 -33.07 -11.58 -43.87
C ALA A 250 -32.47 -10.34 -44.55
N LYS A 251 -32.17 -9.30 -43.76
CA LYS A 251 -31.26 -8.23 -44.19
C LYS A 251 -29.88 -8.83 -44.48
N PRO A 252 -29.03 -8.21 -45.30
CA PRO A 252 -27.63 -8.62 -45.43
C PRO A 252 -26.93 -8.76 -44.08
N GLN A 253 -26.10 -9.80 -43.92
CA GLN A 253 -25.52 -10.19 -42.64
C GLN A 253 -24.74 -9.06 -41.96
N PHE A 254 -23.94 -8.30 -42.72
CA PHE A 254 -23.20 -7.15 -42.20
C PHE A 254 -24.12 -6.12 -41.51
N ILE A 255 -25.28 -5.82 -42.09
CA ILE A 255 -26.22 -4.85 -41.54
C ILE A 255 -26.85 -5.35 -40.24
N ARG A 256 -27.14 -6.64 -40.14
CA ARG A 256 -27.63 -7.23 -38.89
C ARG A 256 -26.58 -7.14 -37.78
N TRP A 257 -25.32 -7.44 -38.11
CA TRP A 257 -24.20 -7.30 -37.18
C TRP A 257 -23.96 -5.83 -36.79
N LEU A 258 -24.14 -4.88 -37.71
CA LEU A 258 -24.03 -3.45 -37.40
C LEU A 258 -25.12 -2.97 -36.42
N GLU A 259 -26.36 -3.44 -36.59
CA GLU A 259 -27.45 -3.16 -35.64
C GLU A 259 -27.16 -3.79 -34.26
N GLU A 260 -26.68 -5.03 -34.22
CA GLU A 260 -26.30 -5.75 -33.00
C GLU A 260 -25.15 -5.04 -32.26
N TRP A 261 -24.12 -4.59 -33.00
CA TRP A 261 -23.00 -3.82 -32.45
C TRP A 261 -23.46 -2.51 -31.83
N THR A 262 -24.34 -1.79 -32.52
CA THR A 262 -24.87 -0.49 -32.09
C THR A 262 -25.64 -0.63 -30.77
N ASN A 263 -26.48 -1.65 -30.66
CA ASN A 263 -27.20 -1.94 -29.43
C ASN A 263 -26.25 -2.21 -28.25
N GLU A 264 -25.28 -3.10 -28.44
CA GLU A 264 -24.31 -3.46 -27.39
C GLU A 264 -23.50 -2.24 -26.94
N PHE A 265 -23.08 -1.39 -27.89
CA PHE A 265 -22.32 -0.18 -27.59
C PHE A 265 -23.12 0.77 -26.70
N CYS A 266 -24.37 1.08 -27.05
CA CYS A 266 -25.20 2.03 -26.33
C CYS A 266 -25.52 1.59 -24.90
N GLU A 267 -25.77 0.29 -24.68
CA GLU A 267 -25.99 -0.27 -23.35
C GLU A 267 -24.74 -0.19 -22.48
N LYS A 268 -23.59 -0.66 -23.01
CA LYS A 268 -22.33 -0.67 -22.27
C LYS A 268 -21.85 0.75 -21.99
N TYR A 269 -21.99 1.68 -22.93
CA TYR A 269 -21.68 3.10 -22.73
C TYR A 269 -22.41 3.66 -21.50
N THR A 270 -23.73 3.45 -21.44
CA THR A 270 -24.56 3.95 -20.34
C THR A 270 -24.08 3.40 -19.00
N LYS A 271 -23.83 2.08 -18.93
CA LYS A 271 -23.33 1.41 -17.73
C LYS A 271 -21.98 1.94 -17.26
N TYR A 272 -20.97 1.97 -18.14
CA TYR A 272 -19.62 2.40 -17.74
C TYR A 272 -19.57 3.89 -17.41
N PHE A 273 -20.37 4.72 -18.08
CA PHE A 273 -20.43 6.15 -17.79
C PHE A 273 -21.07 6.45 -16.43
N GLU A 274 -22.17 5.76 -16.08
CA GLU A 274 -22.81 5.92 -14.77
C GLU A 274 -21.89 5.51 -13.60
N ASP A 275 -21.16 4.41 -13.76
CA ASP A 275 -20.17 3.92 -12.79
C ASP A 275 -18.99 4.90 -12.63
N MET A 276 -18.51 5.49 -13.73
CA MET A 276 -17.50 6.55 -13.66
C MET A 276 -18.03 7.79 -12.93
N LYS A 277 -19.28 8.18 -13.18
CA LYS A 277 -19.89 9.36 -12.56
C LYS A 277 -20.12 9.20 -11.05
N SER A 278 -20.55 8.02 -10.58
CA SER A 278 -20.81 7.76 -9.17
C SER A 278 -19.51 7.78 -8.34
N ASN A 279 -18.45 7.18 -8.87
CA ASN A 279 -17.19 6.99 -8.15
C ASN A 279 -16.30 8.25 -8.13
N CYS A 280 -16.51 9.21 -9.05
CA CYS A 280 -15.63 10.38 -9.20
C CYS A 280 -16.21 11.74 -8.72
N ASN A 281 -17.46 11.81 -8.23
CA ASN A 281 -18.12 13.05 -7.78
C ASN A 281 -18.33 13.12 -6.24
N ARG A 282 -17.34 13.57 -5.44
CA ARG A 282 -17.51 13.99 -4.03
C ARG A 282 -16.82 15.34 -3.72
N ARG A 283 -17.47 16.22 -2.92
CA ARG A 283 -16.92 17.49 -2.36
C ARG A 283 -16.17 17.19 -1.04
N LYS A 284 -14.96 17.74 -0.82
CA LYS A 284 -14.10 17.43 0.35
C LYS A 284 -14.16 18.47 1.46
N GLY A 285 -14.18 18.01 2.72
CA GLY A 285 -13.86 18.77 3.94
C GLY A 285 -12.43 18.50 4.44
N ALA A 286 -11.94 19.31 5.39
CA ALA A 286 -10.52 19.40 5.79
C ALA A 286 -10.00 18.24 6.67
N ASP A 287 -10.86 17.33 7.14
CA ASP A 287 -10.47 16.25 8.06
C ASP A 287 -9.96 14.98 7.39
N ASP A 288 -10.05 14.87 6.07
CA ASP A 288 -9.66 13.66 5.35
C ASP A 288 -8.28 13.83 4.69
N CYS A 289 -7.22 13.72 5.50
CA CYS A 289 -5.82 13.72 5.03
C CYS A 289 -5.45 12.39 4.33
N GLY A 290 -6.36 11.82 3.53
CA GLY A 290 -6.09 10.79 2.53
C GLY A 290 -6.07 9.37 3.07
N ASP A 291 -7.12 8.61 2.74
CA ASP A 291 -6.99 7.21 2.32
C ASP A 291 -8.07 6.84 1.31
N ASN A 292 -7.67 6.14 0.25
CA ASN A 292 -8.48 5.34 -0.69
C ASN A 292 -9.61 5.95 -1.53
N THR A 293 -9.99 7.23 -1.38
CA THR A 293 -11.09 7.81 -2.19
C THR A 293 -10.79 7.99 -3.69
N ASN A 294 -9.55 7.75 -4.15
CA ASN A 294 -9.22 7.81 -5.57
C ASN A 294 -9.21 6.42 -6.26
N ILE A 295 -9.02 5.30 -5.54
CA ILE A 295 -8.85 3.97 -6.18
C ILE A 295 -10.08 3.54 -6.98
N GLU A 296 -11.27 3.75 -6.43
CA GLU A 296 -12.53 3.41 -7.12
C GLU A 296 -12.74 4.28 -8.36
N CYS A 297 -12.43 5.58 -8.27
CA CYS A 297 -12.44 6.47 -9.44
C CYS A 297 -11.38 6.04 -10.47
N LYS A 298 -10.15 5.68 -10.04
CA LYS A 298 -9.10 5.16 -10.94
C LYS A 298 -9.58 3.95 -11.72
N LYS A 299 -10.13 2.95 -11.02
CA LYS A 299 -10.66 1.72 -11.60
C LYS A 299 -11.81 1.99 -12.57
N ALA A 300 -12.74 2.86 -12.19
CA ALA A 300 -13.88 3.21 -13.05
C ALA A 300 -13.43 3.94 -14.34
N CYS A 301 -12.51 4.92 -14.24
CA CYS A 301 -11.96 5.62 -15.41
C CYS A 301 -11.17 4.68 -16.34
N ALA A 302 -10.40 3.73 -15.77
CA ALA A 302 -9.63 2.73 -16.53
C ALA A 302 -10.56 1.75 -17.26
N ASN A 303 -11.58 1.22 -16.59
CA ASN A 303 -12.55 0.31 -17.18
C ASN A 303 -13.28 0.96 -18.36
N TYR A 304 -13.75 2.21 -18.22
CA TYR A 304 -14.39 2.96 -19.30
C TYR A 304 -13.46 3.13 -20.50
N THR A 305 -12.20 3.50 -20.27
CA THR A 305 -11.23 3.73 -21.36
C THR A 305 -10.82 2.45 -22.07
N ASN A 306 -10.51 1.39 -21.31
CA ASN A 306 -10.11 0.10 -21.87
C ASN A 306 -11.24 -0.53 -22.69
N TRP A 307 -12.49 -0.31 -22.30
CA TRP A 307 -13.65 -0.71 -23.09
C TRP A 307 -13.85 0.15 -24.34
N LEU A 308 -13.69 1.48 -24.27
CA LEU A 308 -13.99 2.41 -25.38
C LEU A 308 -12.96 2.32 -26.53
N ASN A 309 -11.68 2.11 -26.20
CA ASN A 309 -10.59 2.05 -27.18
C ASN A 309 -10.82 1.03 -28.32
N PRO A 310 -11.10 -0.27 -28.05
CA PRO A 310 -11.39 -1.24 -29.11
C PRO A 310 -12.68 -0.88 -29.86
N LYS A 311 -13.71 -0.33 -29.19
CA LYS A 311 -14.96 0.10 -29.83
C LYS A 311 -14.77 1.20 -30.86
N ARG A 312 -13.83 2.12 -30.64
CA ARG A 312 -13.45 3.13 -31.64
C ARG A 312 -12.88 2.49 -32.92
N ILE A 313 -12.06 1.45 -32.78
CA ILE A 313 -11.48 0.74 -33.92
C ILE A 313 -12.57 -0.03 -34.68
N GLU A 314 -13.43 -0.75 -33.95
CA GLU A 314 -14.57 -1.48 -34.51
C GLU A 314 -15.50 -0.53 -35.29
N TRP A 315 -15.90 0.59 -34.69
CA TRP A 315 -16.77 1.59 -35.32
C TRP A 315 -16.17 2.17 -36.60
N ASN A 316 -14.90 2.62 -36.55
CA ASN A 316 -14.22 3.16 -37.72
C ASN A 316 -14.19 2.14 -38.86
N GLY A 317 -13.93 0.87 -38.54
CA GLY A 317 -13.97 -0.21 -39.52
C GLY A 317 -15.36 -0.40 -40.13
N MET A 318 -16.38 -0.58 -39.29
CA MET A 318 -17.75 -0.87 -39.73
C MET A 318 -18.37 0.33 -40.48
N SER A 319 -18.12 1.56 -40.03
CA SER A 319 -18.54 2.77 -40.73
C SER A 319 -17.89 2.88 -42.11
N ASN A 320 -16.60 2.55 -42.23
CA ASN A 320 -15.91 2.57 -43.52
C ASN A 320 -16.45 1.49 -44.46
N TYR A 321 -16.75 0.28 -43.94
CA TYR A 321 -17.35 -0.78 -44.74
C TYR A 321 -18.75 -0.39 -45.23
N TYR A 322 -19.58 0.19 -44.37
CA TYR A 322 -20.90 0.72 -44.75
C TYR A 322 -20.81 1.71 -45.93
N ASN A 323 -19.87 2.65 -45.88
CA ASN A 323 -19.67 3.63 -46.95
C ASN A 323 -19.26 2.97 -48.29
N LYS A 324 -18.54 1.84 -48.25
CA LYS A 324 -18.16 1.09 -49.47
C LYS A 324 -19.35 0.39 -50.12
N ILE A 325 -20.28 -0.13 -49.32
CA ILE A 325 -21.42 -0.94 -49.78
C ILE A 325 -22.69 -0.11 -50.07
N TYR A 326 -22.70 1.17 -49.70
CA TYR A 326 -23.87 2.04 -49.86
C TYR A 326 -24.38 2.06 -51.32
N ARG A 327 -25.66 1.71 -51.52
CA ARG A 327 -26.35 1.58 -52.82
C ARG A 327 -25.68 0.63 -53.82
N LYS A 328 -24.79 -0.25 -53.38
CA LYS A 328 -24.13 -1.22 -54.25
C LYS A 328 -25.02 -2.43 -54.50
N SER A 329 -25.08 -2.84 -55.77
CA SER A 329 -25.68 -4.12 -56.15
C SER A 329 -24.79 -5.30 -55.71
N ASN A 330 -25.33 -6.51 -55.78
CA ASN A 330 -24.58 -7.75 -55.55
C ASN A 330 -23.37 -7.97 -56.47
N LYS A 331 -23.28 -7.26 -57.61
CA LYS A 331 -22.13 -7.31 -58.52
C LYS A 331 -21.02 -6.34 -58.12
N GLU A 332 -21.34 -5.30 -57.37
CA GLU A 332 -20.40 -4.24 -57.00
C GLU A 332 -19.91 -4.34 -55.56
N SER A 333 -20.63 -5.06 -54.69
CA SER A 333 -20.24 -5.27 -53.30
C SER A 333 -19.16 -6.35 -53.17
N GLU A 334 -18.19 -6.11 -52.28
CA GLU A 334 -17.07 -7.03 -52.07
C GLU A 334 -17.51 -8.39 -51.49
N ASP A 335 -18.63 -8.45 -50.77
CA ASP A 335 -19.21 -9.67 -50.20
C ASP A 335 -20.25 -10.35 -51.12
N GLY A 336 -20.55 -9.77 -52.28
CA GLY A 336 -21.53 -10.29 -53.23
C GLY A 336 -22.99 -10.16 -52.78
N LYS A 337 -23.30 -9.32 -51.77
CA LYS A 337 -24.66 -9.06 -51.29
C LYS A 337 -25.25 -7.79 -51.89
N ASP A 338 -26.56 -7.77 -52.09
CA ASP A 338 -27.27 -6.60 -52.60
C ASP A 338 -27.61 -5.62 -51.46
N TYR A 339 -27.09 -4.40 -51.58
CA TYR A 339 -27.31 -3.29 -50.66
C TYR A 339 -28.04 -2.11 -51.33
N SER A 340 -28.56 -2.30 -52.55
CA SER A 340 -29.27 -1.27 -53.33
C SER A 340 -30.49 -0.69 -52.60
N MET A 341 -31.11 -1.47 -51.71
CA MET A 341 -32.27 -1.04 -50.91
C MET A 341 -31.91 -0.15 -49.71
N ILE A 342 -30.63 0.11 -49.45
CA ILE A 342 -30.18 1.02 -48.38
C ILE A 342 -30.11 2.43 -48.94
N MET A 343 -30.97 3.32 -48.41
CA MET A 343 -31.19 4.65 -48.97
C MET A 343 -30.42 5.74 -48.24
N GLU A 344 -30.04 5.50 -46.99
CA GLU A 344 -29.41 6.46 -46.07
C GLU A 344 -27.91 6.65 -46.38
N PRO A 345 -27.46 7.88 -46.66
CA PRO A 345 -26.11 8.13 -47.21
C PRO A 345 -24.98 7.90 -46.20
N THR A 346 -25.27 7.97 -44.90
CA THR A 346 -24.28 7.69 -43.85
C THR A 346 -24.77 6.61 -42.90
N VAL A 347 -23.82 5.90 -42.30
CA VAL A 347 -24.11 4.89 -41.27
C VAL A 347 -24.86 5.49 -40.07
N ILE A 348 -24.59 6.74 -39.72
CA ILE A 348 -25.26 7.45 -38.63
C ILE A 348 -26.72 7.75 -39.01
N ASP A 349 -26.99 8.20 -40.23
CA ASP A 349 -28.37 8.43 -40.69
C ASP A 349 -29.19 7.13 -40.67
N TYR A 350 -28.58 6.04 -41.13
CA TYR A 350 -29.18 4.70 -41.09
C TYR A 350 -29.54 4.27 -39.66
N LEU A 351 -28.57 4.37 -38.74
CA LEU A 351 -28.77 3.96 -37.36
C LEU A 351 -29.68 4.92 -36.59
N ASN A 352 -29.67 6.23 -36.85
CA ASN A 352 -30.63 7.17 -36.27
C ASN A 352 -32.06 6.84 -36.70
N LYS A 353 -32.27 6.48 -37.97
CA LYS A 353 -33.58 6.05 -38.44
C LYS A 353 -34.03 4.74 -37.80
N ARG A 354 -33.10 3.81 -37.55
CA ARG A 354 -33.41 2.42 -37.16
C ARG A 354 -33.34 2.14 -35.67
N CYS A 355 -32.39 2.74 -34.96
CA CYS A 355 -32.03 2.47 -33.57
C CYS A 355 -32.42 3.59 -32.59
N ASN A 356 -33.17 4.61 -33.03
CA ASN A 356 -33.67 5.66 -32.14
C ASN A 356 -34.93 5.22 -31.35
N GLY A 357 -35.68 4.24 -31.86
CA GLY A 357 -36.88 3.69 -31.23
C GLY A 357 -36.60 2.68 -30.10
N GLU A 358 -37.66 2.13 -29.51
CA GLU A 358 -37.56 1.01 -28.56
C GLU A 358 -37.34 -0.32 -29.27
N ILE A 359 -36.60 -1.21 -28.60
CA ILE A 359 -36.47 -2.60 -29.03
C ILE A 359 -37.87 -3.23 -28.97
N ASN A 360 -38.30 -3.87 -30.05
CA ASN A 360 -39.57 -4.59 -30.11
C ASN A 360 -39.40 -6.11 -30.22
N GLY A 361 -38.15 -6.61 -30.32
CA GLY A 361 -37.84 -8.03 -30.39
C GLY A 361 -38.09 -8.69 -31.75
N ASN A 362 -38.77 -8.00 -32.68
CA ASN A 362 -39.16 -8.54 -33.98
C ASN A 362 -38.32 -7.95 -35.12
N TYR A 363 -38.53 -6.66 -35.38
CA TYR A 363 -37.91 -5.96 -36.52
C TYR A 363 -36.89 -4.90 -36.06
N ILE A 364 -37.01 -4.42 -34.82
CA ILE A 364 -36.11 -3.40 -34.24
C ILE A 364 -35.38 -4.05 -33.07
N CYS A 365 -34.08 -4.25 -33.26
CA CYS A 365 -33.17 -4.94 -32.34
C CYS A 365 -32.03 -4.07 -31.81
N CYS A 366 -32.15 -2.76 -31.98
CA CYS A 366 -31.20 -1.78 -31.47
C CYS A 366 -31.95 -0.56 -30.91
N SER A 367 -31.46 0.00 -29.81
CA SER A 367 -32.01 1.20 -29.18
C SER A 367 -30.91 2.06 -28.55
N CYS A 368 -30.85 3.34 -28.92
CA CYS A 368 -29.84 4.29 -28.48
C CYS A 368 -30.46 5.67 -28.20
N LYS A 369 -31.04 5.84 -27.01
CA LYS A 369 -31.83 7.05 -26.70
C LYS A 369 -31.05 8.24 -26.11
N ASN A 370 -29.82 8.05 -25.58
CA ASN A 370 -29.12 9.08 -24.77
C ASN A 370 -27.57 9.08 -24.86
N ILE A 371 -27.00 8.97 -26.06
CA ILE A 371 -25.53 9.06 -26.25
C ILE A 371 -25.07 10.51 -26.18
N GLY A 372 -24.02 10.81 -25.40
CA GLY A 372 -23.36 12.12 -25.32
C GLY A 372 -24.15 13.30 -24.72
N ALA A 373 -25.49 13.33 -24.80
CA ALA A 373 -26.32 14.49 -24.44
C ALA A 373 -26.75 14.55 -22.96
N TYR A 374 -26.70 15.72 -22.33
CA TYR A 374 -27.38 15.99 -21.05
C TYR A 374 -28.85 16.35 -21.31
N ASN A 375 -29.80 15.70 -20.63
CA ASN A 375 -31.16 16.21 -20.57
C ASN A 375 -31.15 17.58 -19.87
N THR A 376 -31.26 18.66 -20.63
CA THR A 376 -31.67 19.97 -20.11
C THR A 376 -33.15 19.93 -19.78
N THR A 377 -33.48 19.30 -18.67
CA THR A 377 -34.75 19.52 -17.97
C THR A 377 -34.43 20.12 -16.61
N SER A 378 -34.15 21.43 -16.61
CA SER A 378 -34.51 22.39 -15.55
C SER A 378 -33.77 23.70 -15.81
N GLY A 379 -34.51 24.79 -16.02
CA GLY A 379 -33.95 26.13 -16.19
C GLY A 379 -34.68 26.95 -17.25
N THR A 380 -35.58 27.79 -16.79
CA THR A 380 -36.30 28.87 -17.48
C THR A 380 -35.55 29.42 -18.71
N VAL A 381 -36.11 29.21 -19.90
CA VAL A 381 -35.65 29.84 -21.14
C VAL A 381 -35.88 31.35 -21.03
N ASN A 382 -34.80 32.11 -20.87
CA ASN A 382 -34.79 33.53 -21.25
C ASN A 382 -34.86 33.61 -22.78
N LYS A 383 -36.08 33.74 -23.31
CA LYS A 383 -36.36 34.10 -24.71
C LYS A 383 -35.85 35.53 -24.96
N LYS A 384 -34.55 35.73 -25.16
CA LYS A 384 -33.97 36.95 -25.76
C LYS A 384 -32.45 36.82 -25.93
N LEU A 385 -32.01 35.96 -26.85
CA LEU A 385 -30.88 36.20 -27.76
C LEU A 385 -30.63 34.91 -28.55
N GLN A 386 -31.18 34.85 -29.76
CA GLN A 386 -30.61 34.25 -30.97
C GLN A 386 -31.74 34.20 -31.99
N LYS A 387 -32.02 35.39 -32.52
CA LYS A 387 -32.81 35.58 -33.74
C LYS A 387 -31.82 36.11 -34.77
N LYS A 388 -31.04 35.20 -35.37
CA LYS A 388 -30.33 35.33 -36.65
C LYS A 388 -29.39 34.14 -36.83
N GLU A 389 -29.95 33.05 -37.34
CA GLU A 389 -29.49 32.35 -38.55
C GLU A 389 -30.40 31.13 -38.69
N LYS A 390 -31.28 31.20 -39.68
CA LYS A 390 -32.25 30.16 -40.01
C LYS A 390 -31.89 29.72 -41.41
N GLN A 391 -31.19 28.60 -41.54
CA GLN A 391 -31.19 27.76 -42.73
C GLN A 391 -30.63 26.36 -42.38
N CYS A 392 -31.51 25.37 -42.50
CA CYS A 392 -31.30 23.92 -42.37
C CYS A 392 -30.88 23.40 -40.98
N GLU A 393 -31.81 23.41 -40.00
CA GLU A 393 -31.74 22.46 -38.89
C GLU A 393 -32.32 21.13 -39.36
N ASP A 394 -31.47 20.27 -39.91
CA ASP A 394 -31.78 18.85 -40.05
C ASP A 394 -31.93 18.24 -38.65
N ASN A 395 -32.97 17.44 -38.45
CA ASN A 395 -33.30 16.77 -37.20
C ASN A 395 -32.13 15.85 -36.77
N LYS A 396 -31.22 16.38 -35.95
CA LYS A 396 -30.11 15.60 -35.36
C LYS A 396 -30.66 14.51 -34.42
N GLY A 397 -30.29 13.26 -34.66
CA GLY A 397 -30.66 12.10 -33.84
C GLY A 397 -29.64 11.81 -32.73
N PRO A 398 -29.98 10.98 -31.73
CA PRO A 398 -29.12 10.72 -30.57
C PRO A 398 -27.74 10.12 -30.90
N LEU A 399 -27.58 9.48 -32.06
CA LEU A 399 -26.32 8.86 -32.48
C LEU A 399 -25.36 9.86 -33.15
N ASP A 400 -25.76 11.10 -33.39
CA ASP A 400 -24.86 12.11 -33.98
C ASP A 400 -23.64 12.39 -33.08
N LEU A 401 -23.81 12.21 -31.76
CA LEU A 401 -22.75 12.34 -30.76
C LEU A 401 -21.87 11.08 -30.64
N MET A 402 -22.15 10.01 -31.40
CA MET A 402 -21.38 8.75 -31.37
C MET A 402 -19.89 9.00 -31.63
N ASN A 403 -19.57 9.78 -32.67
CA ASN A 403 -18.20 10.11 -33.03
C ASN A 403 -17.52 10.95 -31.95
N GLU A 404 -18.25 11.84 -31.27
CA GLU A 404 -17.72 12.63 -30.16
C GLU A 404 -17.43 11.77 -28.93
N VAL A 405 -18.34 10.85 -28.58
CA VAL A 405 -18.16 9.91 -27.47
C VAL A 405 -16.97 8.98 -27.71
N LEU A 406 -16.87 8.40 -28.91
CA LEU A 406 -15.74 7.52 -29.27
C LEU A 406 -14.40 8.25 -29.24
N ASN A 407 -14.40 9.55 -29.50
CA ASN A 407 -13.22 10.41 -29.42
C ASN A 407 -13.03 11.06 -28.04
N LYS A 408 -13.89 10.75 -27.05
CA LYS A 408 -13.89 11.36 -25.71
C LYS A 408 -14.00 12.90 -25.71
N MET A 409 -14.66 13.45 -26.73
CA MET A 409 -14.88 14.89 -26.90
C MET A 409 -16.28 15.33 -26.49
N ASP A 410 -17.14 14.39 -26.08
CA ASP A 410 -18.51 14.68 -25.72
C ASP A 410 -18.61 15.54 -24.44
N GLN A 411 -19.70 16.31 -24.36
CA GLN A 411 -19.94 17.24 -23.26
C GLN A 411 -20.07 16.54 -21.88
N LYS A 412 -20.49 15.28 -21.87
CA LYS A 412 -20.63 14.43 -20.67
C LYS A 412 -19.25 14.04 -20.12
N TYR A 413 -18.32 13.63 -20.98
CA TYR A 413 -16.93 13.31 -20.60
C TYR A 413 -16.10 14.54 -20.24
N SER A 414 -16.24 15.65 -21.00
CA SER A 414 -15.46 16.88 -20.82
C SER A 414 -15.53 17.45 -19.39
N LYS A 415 -16.68 17.35 -18.71
CA LYS A 415 -16.85 17.83 -17.31
C LYS A 415 -16.11 16.98 -16.26
N LEU A 416 -15.74 15.74 -16.56
CA LEU A 416 -14.99 14.82 -15.69
C LEU A 416 -13.49 14.73 -16.06
N ASN A 417 -13.11 15.35 -17.19
CA ASN A 417 -11.85 15.15 -17.90
C ASN A 417 -10.59 15.50 -17.09
N LEU A 418 -10.62 16.54 -16.25
CA LEU A 418 -9.44 16.95 -15.47
C LEU A 418 -9.00 15.90 -14.42
N LYS A 419 -9.83 14.91 -14.06
CA LYS A 419 -9.48 13.88 -13.06
C LYS A 419 -9.24 12.50 -13.67
N CYS A 420 -10.03 12.07 -14.65
CA CYS A 420 -9.88 10.72 -15.22
C CYS A 420 -8.65 10.59 -16.14
N THR A 421 -8.24 11.66 -16.83
CA THR A 421 -7.12 11.59 -17.78
C THR A 421 -5.76 11.50 -17.08
N GLU A 422 -5.56 12.30 -16.02
CA GLU A 422 -4.35 12.25 -15.18
C GLU A 422 -4.22 10.89 -14.48
N VAL A 423 -5.31 10.40 -13.89
CA VAL A 423 -5.36 9.13 -13.15
C VAL A 423 -5.19 7.90 -14.05
N TYR A 424 -5.68 7.95 -15.30
CA TYR A 424 -5.50 6.86 -16.25
C TYR A 424 -4.04 6.73 -16.70
N LEU A 425 -3.35 7.86 -16.90
CA LEU A 425 -1.91 7.86 -17.23
C LEU A 425 -1.09 7.23 -16.11
N GLU A 426 -1.37 7.57 -14.84
CA GLU A 426 -0.75 6.91 -13.68
C GLU A 426 -0.97 5.39 -13.69
N HIS A 427 -2.19 4.93 -13.96
CA HIS A 427 -2.48 3.48 -14.01
C HIS A 427 -1.77 2.79 -15.19
N VAL A 428 -1.66 3.45 -16.34
CA VAL A 428 -0.92 2.92 -17.50
C VAL A 428 0.57 2.83 -17.18
N GLU A 429 1.15 3.82 -16.50
CA GLU A 429 2.54 3.75 -16.02
C GLU A 429 2.77 2.60 -15.04
N GLU A 430 1.83 2.36 -14.11
CA GLU A 430 1.86 1.20 -13.21
C GLU A 430 1.83 -0.12 -13.99
N GLN A 431 0.90 -0.28 -14.94
CA GLN A 431 0.81 -1.49 -15.76
C GLN A 431 2.01 -1.70 -16.70
N LEU A 432 2.55 -0.63 -17.28
CA LEU A 432 3.77 -0.70 -18.08
C LEU A 432 4.96 -1.15 -17.21
N ASN A 433 5.05 -0.66 -15.98
CA ASN A 433 6.06 -1.13 -15.02
C ASN A 433 5.85 -2.61 -14.66
N GLU A 434 4.61 -3.07 -14.46
CA GLU A 434 4.30 -4.49 -14.22
C GLU A 434 4.67 -5.39 -15.41
N ILE A 435 4.35 -4.96 -16.63
CA ILE A 435 4.70 -5.68 -17.86
C ILE A 435 6.21 -5.69 -18.08
N ASP A 436 6.89 -4.57 -17.89
CA ASP A 436 8.35 -4.48 -18.02
C ASP A 436 9.05 -5.36 -16.96
N ASN A 437 8.49 -5.44 -15.76
CA ASN A 437 8.91 -6.39 -14.73
C ASN A 437 8.67 -7.86 -15.15
N ALA A 438 7.51 -8.17 -15.75
CA ALA A 438 7.16 -9.52 -16.19
C ALA A 438 8.01 -9.99 -17.39
N ILE A 439 8.32 -9.10 -18.34
CA ILE A 439 9.21 -9.37 -19.48
C ILE A 439 10.64 -9.62 -19.00
N LYS A 440 11.14 -8.80 -18.06
CA LYS A 440 12.43 -9.04 -17.39
C LYS A 440 12.44 -10.38 -16.64
N ASP A 441 11.31 -10.83 -16.10
CA ASP A 441 11.20 -12.10 -15.37
C ASP A 441 11.20 -13.34 -16.29
N TYR A 442 10.76 -13.22 -17.55
CA TYR A 442 10.69 -14.32 -18.52
C TYR A 442 12.05 -14.66 -19.17
N GLN A 443 13.02 -13.73 -19.17
CA GLN A 443 14.37 -13.92 -19.73
C GLN A 443 15.39 -14.52 -18.75
N LEU A 444 15.00 -14.75 -17.50
CA LEU A 444 15.92 -15.13 -16.42
C LEU A 444 16.01 -16.66 -16.21
N TYR A 445 17.12 -17.10 -15.60
CA TYR A 445 17.40 -18.50 -15.26
C TYR A 445 16.25 -19.06 -14.37
N PRO A 446 15.90 -20.37 -14.43
CA PRO A 446 14.74 -20.91 -13.69
C PRO A 446 14.71 -20.57 -12.18
N LEU A 447 15.87 -20.37 -11.56
CA LEU A 447 16.04 -19.98 -10.14
C LEU A 447 15.98 -18.47 -9.87
N ASP A 448 15.79 -17.63 -10.87
CA ASP A 448 15.63 -16.19 -10.70
C ASP A 448 14.17 -15.78 -10.44
N ARG A 449 13.20 -16.71 -10.56
CA ARG A 449 11.80 -16.48 -10.20
C ARG A 449 11.60 -16.77 -8.71
N CYS A 450 10.89 -15.89 -8.01
CA CYS A 450 10.54 -16.17 -6.62
C CYS A 450 9.37 -17.16 -6.52
N PHE A 451 9.43 -18.06 -5.56
CA PHE A 451 8.54 -19.21 -5.42
C PHE A 451 7.47 -18.97 -4.34
N ASP A 452 6.28 -18.57 -4.75
CA ASP A 452 5.09 -18.38 -3.89
C ASP A 452 4.10 -19.56 -3.94
N ASP A 453 4.18 -20.43 -4.96
CA ASP A 453 3.21 -21.49 -5.23
C ASP A 453 3.78 -22.93 -5.10
N GLN A 454 2.93 -23.89 -4.77
CA GLN A 454 3.20 -25.34 -4.75
C GLN A 454 3.60 -25.88 -6.14
N THR A 455 3.12 -25.29 -7.23
CA THR A 455 3.39 -25.75 -8.60
C THR A 455 4.83 -25.49 -9.07
N LYS A 456 5.51 -24.48 -8.50
CA LYS A 456 6.89 -24.11 -8.86
C LYS A 456 7.98 -24.85 -8.05
N MET A 457 7.57 -25.79 -7.17
CA MET A 457 8.44 -26.50 -6.23
C MET A 457 9.53 -27.36 -6.90
N LYS A 458 9.25 -27.88 -8.10
CA LYS A 458 10.20 -28.72 -8.86
C LYS A 458 11.54 -28.03 -9.16
N ILE A 459 11.59 -26.69 -9.17
CA ILE A 459 12.83 -25.95 -9.48
C ILE A 459 13.81 -25.97 -8.29
N CYS A 460 13.33 -25.94 -7.05
CA CYS A 460 14.19 -26.02 -5.85
C CYS A 460 14.84 -27.41 -5.67
N ASP A 461 14.25 -28.44 -6.27
CA ASP A 461 14.76 -29.82 -6.24
C ASP A 461 15.91 -30.04 -7.23
N LEU A 462 16.12 -29.12 -8.18
CA LEU A 462 17.24 -29.16 -9.13
C LEU A 462 18.59 -28.81 -8.47
N ILE A 463 18.58 -28.10 -7.34
CA ILE A 463 19.79 -27.82 -6.56
C ILE A 463 19.92 -28.90 -5.47
N GLY A 464 21.07 -29.59 -5.47
CA GLY A 464 21.45 -30.54 -4.42
C GLY A 464 22.00 -29.85 -3.15
N ASP A 465 21.99 -30.56 -2.02
CA ASP A 465 22.59 -30.05 -0.79
C ASP A 465 24.13 -29.94 -0.91
N ALA A 466 24.71 -28.89 -0.33
CA ALA A 466 26.14 -28.68 -0.23
C ALA A 466 26.81 -29.75 0.65
N ILE A 467 27.89 -30.32 0.15
CA ILE A 467 28.63 -31.36 0.85
C ILE A 467 29.58 -30.74 1.89
N GLY A 468 29.44 -31.20 3.14
CA GLY A 468 30.28 -30.83 4.27
C GLY A 468 29.76 -29.67 5.12
N CYS A 469 28.59 -29.10 4.81
CA CYS A 469 27.93 -28.19 5.73
C CYS A 469 27.34 -28.96 6.93
N LYS A 470 27.46 -28.38 8.13
CA LYS A 470 26.96 -28.95 9.38
C LYS A 470 25.76 -28.13 9.88
N ASP A 471 24.96 -28.74 10.75
CA ASP A 471 23.88 -28.05 11.46
C ASP A 471 24.44 -26.85 12.25
N LYS A 472 23.63 -25.78 12.30
CA LYS A 472 24.02 -24.57 13.03
C LYS A 472 23.80 -24.80 14.52
N THR A 473 24.72 -24.30 15.32
CA THR A 473 24.57 -24.33 16.79
C THR A 473 24.93 -22.96 17.36
N LYS A 474 24.27 -22.59 18.46
CA LYS A 474 24.63 -21.39 19.25
C LYS A 474 24.69 -20.07 18.46
N LEU A 475 23.85 -19.88 17.45
CA LEU A 475 23.86 -18.65 16.65
C LEU A 475 23.45 -17.42 17.45
N ASP A 476 22.52 -17.60 18.39
CA ASP A 476 21.98 -16.52 19.23
C ASP A 476 22.80 -16.32 20.53
N GLU A 477 23.86 -17.12 20.76
CA GLU A 477 24.70 -16.99 21.96
C GLU A 477 25.70 -15.83 21.79
N LEU A 478 25.51 -14.75 22.56
CA LEU A 478 26.41 -13.59 22.50
C LEU A 478 27.83 -13.91 23.00
N ASP A 479 28.00 -14.94 23.84
CA ASP A 479 29.32 -15.44 24.27
C ASP A 479 30.14 -16.02 23.11
N GLU A 480 29.49 -16.43 22.02
CA GLU A 480 30.14 -16.94 20.82
C GLU A 480 30.66 -15.80 19.91
N TRP A 481 30.35 -14.53 20.18
CA TRP A 481 30.91 -13.40 19.42
C TRP A 481 32.33 -13.09 19.89
N ASN A 482 33.33 -13.39 19.07
CA ASN A 482 34.74 -13.21 19.39
C ASN A 482 35.60 -12.99 18.13
N ASP A 483 36.90 -12.73 18.35
CA ASP A 483 37.91 -12.44 17.33
C ASP A 483 38.88 -13.62 17.08
N MET A 484 38.61 -14.80 17.65
CA MET A 484 39.54 -15.96 17.67
C MET A 484 40.03 -16.42 16.28
N ASP A 485 39.21 -16.25 15.24
CA ASP A 485 39.52 -16.70 13.88
C ASP A 485 40.34 -15.68 13.07
N MET A 486 40.72 -14.53 13.66
CA MET A 486 41.57 -13.52 13.03
C MET A 486 43.06 -13.82 13.31
N ARG A 487 43.68 -14.74 12.56
CA ARG A 487 45.12 -15.05 12.66
C ARG A 487 45.97 -14.12 11.80
N ASP A 488 46.51 -13.06 12.38
CA ASP A 488 47.65 -12.27 11.87
C ASP A 488 48.41 -11.64 13.07
N PRO A 489 49.77 -11.61 13.12
CA PRO A 489 50.50 -11.08 14.29
C PRO A 489 50.34 -9.58 14.51
N TYR A 490 49.81 -8.86 13.51
CA TYR A 490 49.62 -7.41 13.56
C TYR A 490 48.15 -7.06 13.77
N ASN A 491 47.89 -6.38 14.88
CA ASN A 491 46.64 -5.81 15.44
C ASN A 491 45.66 -5.06 14.49
N LYS A 492 45.65 -5.27 13.17
CA LYS A 492 44.85 -4.52 12.18
C LYS A 492 43.34 -4.63 12.39
N TYR A 493 42.85 -5.73 12.96
CA TYR A 493 41.41 -5.99 13.16
C TYR A 493 40.98 -6.14 14.63
N LYS A 494 41.84 -5.77 15.59
CA LYS A 494 41.50 -5.80 17.02
C LYS A 494 40.21 -5.01 17.28
N GLY A 495 39.24 -5.65 17.96
CA GLY A 495 37.91 -5.10 18.26
C GLY A 495 36.82 -5.39 17.21
N VAL A 496 37.11 -6.21 16.19
CA VAL A 496 36.08 -6.77 15.31
C VAL A 496 35.61 -8.11 15.88
N LEU A 497 34.37 -8.19 16.35
CA LEU A 497 33.75 -9.45 16.77
C LEU A 497 33.07 -10.12 15.58
N ILE A 498 33.42 -11.38 15.32
CA ILE A 498 32.87 -12.14 14.19
C ILE A 498 31.55 -12.79 14.61
N PRO A 499 30.45 -12.59 13.86
CA PRO A 499 29.19 -13.26 14.13
C PRO A 499 29.35 -14.79 14.13
N PRO A 500 28.77 -15.53 15.10
CA PRO A 500 28.73 -17.00 15.10
C PRO A 500 28.18 -17.57 13.79
N ARG A 501 27.16 -16.92 13.23
CA ARG A 501 26.59 -17.21 11.91
C ARG A 501 27.63 -17.14 10.79
N ARG A 502 28.43 -16.07 10.72
CA ARG A 502 29.49 -15.90 9.71
C ARG A 502 30.56 -16.99 9.84
N ARG A 503 30.97 -17.35 11.07
CA ARG A 503 31.95 -18.44 11.30
C ARG A 503 31.44 -19.79 10.83
N GLN A 504 30.14 -20.02 10.97
CA GLN A 504 29.46 -21.25 10.56
C GLN A 504 28.88 -21.17 9.14
N LEU A 505 29.17 -20.12 8.35
CA LEU A 505 28.60 -19.91 7.02
C LEU A 505 28.87 -21.12 6.10
N CYS A 506 27.81 -21.70 5.56
CA CYS A 506 27.91 -22.89 4.72
C CYS A 506 28.46 -22.53 3.34
N PHE A 507 29.43 -23.29 2.84
CA PHE A 507 29.84 -23.34 1.44
C PHE A 507 30.02 -24.80 1.03
N SER A 508 29.89 -25.07 -0.27
CA SER A 508 30.07 -26.40 -0.84
C SER A 508 31.56 -26.85 -0.84
N ARG A 509 31.89 -27.82 -1.69
CA ARG A 509 33.26 -28.33 -1.86
C ARG A 509 34.24 -27.25 -2.36
N ILE A 510 33.75 -26.11 -2.86
CA ILE A 510 34.57 -25.01 -3.36
C ILE A 510 35.60 -24.48 -2.33
N VAL A 511 35.35 -24.65 -1.04
CA VAL A 511 36.21 -24.21 0.07
C VAL A 511 37.15 -25.32 0.59
N ARG A 512 36.86 -26.60 0.30
CA ARG A 512 37.49 -27.77 0.95
C ARG A 512 38.51 -28.54 0.11
N GLY A 513 39.03 -27.96 -0.97
CA GLY A 513 40.09 -28.56 -1.78
C GLY A 513 40.28 -27.89 -3.15
N PRO A 514 41.18 -28.41 -4.01
CA PRO A 514 41.26 -28.00 -5.41
C PRO A 514 40.02 -28.54 -6.15
N ALA A 515 38.90 -27.85 -6.01
CA ALA A 515 37.78 -28.05 -6.91
C ALA A 515 38.28 -27.71 -8.32
N ASN A 516 38.41 -28.72 -9.19
CA ASN A 516 38.74 -28.56 -10.60
C ASN A 516 37.52 -28.00 -11.33
N LEU A 517 37.17 -26.73 -11.05
CA LEU A 517 36.09 -26.02 -11.71
C LEU A 517 36.50 -25.75 -13.16
N ARG A 518 35.69 -26.22 -14.11
CA ARG A 518 35.99 -26.15 -15.54
C ARG A 518 35.51 -24.87 -16.20
N ASN A 519 34.41 -24.29 -15.69
CA ASN A 519 33.72 -23.13 -16.27
C ASN A 519 32.93 -22.32 -15.21
N LEU A 520 32.39 -21.17 -15.61
CA LEU A 520 31.60 -20.31 -14.71
C LEU A 520 30.28 -20.94 -14.25
N ASN A 521 29.69 -21.87 -15.02
CA ASN A 521 28.45 -22.54 -14.64
C ASN A 521 28.65 -23.49 -13.45
N GLU A 522 29.73 -24.27 -13.44
CA GLU A 522 30.11 -25.12 -12.30
C GLU A 522 30.39 -24.29 -11.05
N PHE A 523 31.06 -23.13 -11.20
CA PHE A 523 31.25 -22.19 -10.09
C PHE A 523 29.91 -21.70 -9.54
N LYS A 524 28.99 -21.28 -10.42
CA LYS A 524 27.64 -20.84 -10.04
C LYS A 524 26.90 -21.93 -9.27
N GLU A 525 26.91 -23.16 -9.78
CA GLU A 525 26.23 -24.29 -9.15
C GLU A 525 26.72 -24.55 -7.73
N GLU A 526 28.04 -24.53 -7.51
CA GLU A 526 28.63 -24.73 -6.18
C GLU A 526 28.26 -23.62 -5.18
N ILE A 527 28.18 -22.36 -5.63
CA ILE A 527 27.68 -21.24 -4.81
C ILE A 527 26.20 -21.44 -4.47
N LEU A 528 25.37 -21.85 -5.44
CA LEU A 528 23.94 -22.09 -5.23
C LEU A 528 23.68 -23.24 -4.24
N LYS A 529 24.45 -24.33 -4.31
CA LYS A 529 24.39 -25.43 -3.32
C LYS A 529 24.70 -24.92 -1.92
N GLY A 530 25.78 -24.14 -1.77
CA GLY A 530 26.15 -23.50 -0.50
C GLY A 530 25.02 -22.64 0.05
N ALA A 531 24.47 -21.76 -0.78
CA ALA A 531 23.42 -20.83 -0.40
C ALA A 531 22.13 -21.56 0.00
N GLN A 532 21.74 -22.60 -0.74
CA GLN A 532 20.59 -23.43 -0.41
C GLN A 532 20.77 -24.15 0.92
N SER A 533 21.92 -24.79 1.15
CA SER A 533 22.17 -25.45 2.42
C SER A 533 22.27 -24.46 3.57
N GLU A 534 22.84 -23.26 3.37
CA GLU A 534 22.81 -22.19 4.37
C GLU A 534 21.37 -21.84 4.78
N GLY A 535 20.49 -21.61 3.80
CA GLY A 535 19.07 -21.34 4.08
C GLY A 535 18.37 -22.50 4.80
N LYS A 536 18.70 -23.76 4.44
CA LYS A 536 18.16 -24.96 5.08
C LYS A 536 18.58 -25.08 6.55
N PHE A 537 19.87 -24.92 6.84
CA PHE A 537 20.38 -25.07 8.21
C PHE A 537 19.99 -23.89 9.11
N LEU A 538 19.93 -22.66 8.58
CA LEU A 538 19.33 -21.52 9.30
C LEU A 538 17.84 -21.76 9.56
N GLY A 539 17.12 -22.26 8.55
CA GLY A 539 15.72 -22.65 8.68
C GLY A 539 15.49 -23.73 9.74
N ASN A 540 16.34 -24.76 9.80
CA ASN A 540 16.29 -25.81 10.83
C ASN A 540 16.50 -25.21 12.23
N TYR A 541 17.58 -24.43 12.41
CA TYR A 541 17.95 -23.86 13.70
C TYR A 541 16.83 -23.02 14.33
N TYR A 542 16.17 -22.19 13.52
CA TYR A 542 15.07 -21.35 14.01
C TYR A 542 13.70 -22.07 14.03
N ASN A 543 13.61 -23.34 13.63
CA ASN A 543 12.38 -24.14 13.59
C ASN A 543 12.26 -25.16 14.74
N GLU A 544 13.35 -25.45 15.47
CA GLU A 544 13.36 -26.41 16.59
C GLU A 544 12.66 -25.87 17.87
N ASP A 545 11.31 -25.76 17.89
CA ASP A 545 10.45 -25.99 19.08
C ASP A 545 8.94 -25.82 18.82
N LYS A 546 8.08 -26.58 19.52
CA LYS A 546 6.64 -26.81 19.20
C LYS A 546 5.61 -25.75 19.64
N ASP A 547 6.01 -24.59 20.19
CA ASP A 547 5.06 -23.58 20.68
C ASP A 547 4.64 -22.53 19.62
N LYS A 548 3.32 -22.37 19.43
CA LYS A 548 2.71 -21.50 18.39
C LYS A 548 2.91 -20.00 18.59
N GLU A 549 2.97 -19.50 19.83
CA GLU A 549 3.07 -18.06 20.13
C GLU A 549 4.44 -17.44 19.78
N LYS A 550 5.49 -18.25 19.58
CA LYS A 550 6.85 -17.78 19.23
C LYS A 550 7.19 -17.90 17.74
N LYS A 551 6.23 -18.28 16.90
CA LYS A 551 6.50 -18.66 15.50
C LYS A 551 6.82 -17.47 14.58
N GLU A 552 6.18 -16.31 14.80
CA GLU A 552 6.36 -15.13 13.92
C GLU A 552 7.71 -14.45 14.15
N ASP A 553 8.12 -14.28 15.41
CA ASP A 553 9.45 -13.77 15.82
C ASP A 553 10.61 -14.64 15.27
N ARG A 554 10.41 -15.96 15.16
CA ARG A 554 11.42 -16.89 14.64
C ARG A 554 11.60 -16.81 13.13
N LYS A 555 10.51 -16.63 12.37
CA LYS A 555 10.60 -16.41 10.91
C LYS A 555 11.40 -15.14 10.63
N GLU A 556 11.15 -14.09 11.40
CA GLU A 556 11.86 -12.83 11.28
C GLU A 556 13.36 -12.99 11.59
N LYS A 557 13.71 -13.72 12.66
CA LYS A 557 15.11 -14.04 12.98
C LYS A 557 15.80 -14.85 11.89
N ALA A 558 15.13 -15.88 11.36
CA ALA A 558 15.66 -16.67 10.25
C ALA A 558 15.89 -15.82 9.00
N LEU A 559 14.95 -14.94 8.67
CA LEU A 559 15.08 -14.01 7.55
C LEU A 559 16.26 -13.07 7.73
N GLU A 560 16.41 -12.45 8.91
CA GLU A 560 17.55 -11.54 9.16
C GLU A 560 18.89 -12.28 9.13
N ALA A 561 18.96 -13.49 9.70
CA ALA A 561 20.15 -14.32 9.59
C ALA A 561 20.47 -14.65 8.12
N MET A 562 19.46 -15.00 7.31
CA MET A 562 19.65 -15.25 5.88
C MET A 562 20.12 -13.99 5.13
N LYS A 563 19.55 -12.80 5.42
CA LYS A 563 20.01 -11.53 4.84
C LYS A 563 21.48 -11.26 5.17
N ASN A 564 21.86 -11.42 6.44
CA ASN A 564 23.25 -11.22 6.87
C ASN A 564 24.20 -12.23 6.20
N SER A 565 23.81 -13.50 6.10
CA SER A 565 24.57 -14.51 5.34
C SER A 565 24.67 -14.18 3.86
N PHE A 566 23.61 -13.68 3.24
CA PHE A 566 23.61 -13.24 1.84
C PHE A 566 24.62 -12.10 1.58
N TYR A 567 24.70 -11.12 2.48
CA TYR A 567 25.70 -10.06 2.37
C TYR A 567 27.13 -10.56 2.63
N ASP A 568 27.32 -11.55 3.51
CA ASP A 568 28.64 -12.16 3.67
C ASP A 568 29.05 -12.97 2.44
N TYR A 569 28.11 -13.64 1.75
CA TYR A 569 28.36 -14.24 0.44
C TYR A 569 28.86 -13.20 -0.58
N GLU A 570 28.23 -12.03 -0.62
CA GLU A 570 28.66 -10.91 -1.48
C GLU A 570 30.12 -10.53 -1.20
N ASP A 571 30.46 -10.29 0.07
CA ASP A 571 31.79 -9.87 0.47
C ASP A 571 32.85 -10.95 0.21
N ILE A 572 32.52 -12.23 0.40
CA ILE A 572 33.43 -13.34 0.13
C ILE A 572 33.69 -13.46 -1.38
N ILE A 573 32.64 -13.38 -2.21
CA ILE A 573 32.75 -13.51 -3.67
C ILE A 573 33.52 -12.34 -4.27
N LYS A 574 33.26 -11.12 -3.79
CA LYS A 574 34.00 -9.91 -4.20
C LYS A 574 35.39 -9.80 -3.56
N GLY A 575 35.66 -10.58 -2.52
CA GLY A 575 36.89 -10.58 -1.73
C GLY A 575 37.08 -9.35 -0.83
N SER A 576 35.99 -8.68 -0.47
CA SER A 576 35.94 -7.63 0.55
C SER A 576 35.70 -8.15 1.97
N ASP A 577 35.50 -9.46 2.14
CA ASP A 577 35.29 -10.10 3.45
C ASP A 577 36.51 -9.93 4.38
N MET A 578 36.24 -9.49 5.60
CA MET A 578 37.26 -9.21 6.62
C MET A 578 37.82 -10.48 7.28
N LEU A 579 37.14 -11.62 7.17
CA LEU A 579 37.63 -12.89 7.70
C LEU A 579 38.64 -13.51 6.73
N ALA A 580 39.91 -13.13 6.92
CA ALA A 580 41.03 -13.51 6.07
C ALA A 580 41.49 -14.99 6.19
N ASN A 581 40.58 -15.95 6.35
CA ASN A 581 40.90 -17.37 6.23
C ASN A 581 41.31 -17.67 4.77
N ILE A 582 42.46 -18.35 4.60
CA ILE A 582 43.03 -18.79 3.32
C ILE A 582 41.99 -19.49 2.42
N GLN A 583 41.07 -20.26 3.01
CA GLN A 583 40.05 -21.02 2.30
C GLN A 583 38.98 -20.13 1.62
N PHE A 584 38.62 -18.98 2.20
CA PHE A 584 37.61 -18.08 1.63
C PHE A 584 38.23 -17.07 0.64
N LYS A 585 39.47 -16.62 0.90
CA LYS A 585 40.26 -15.83 -0.07
C LYS A 585 40.42 -16.55 -1.41
N ASP A 586 40.40 -17.88 -1.37
CA ASP A 586 40.51 -18.72 -2.56
C ASP A 586 39.32 -18.62 -3.51
N ILE A 587 38.13 -18.24 -3.03
CA ILE A 587 36.90 -18.18 -3.84
C ILE A 587 37.02 -17.09 -4.92
N LYS A 588 37.37 -15.86 -4.53
CA LYS A 588 37.60 -14.76 -5.49
C LYS A 588 38.68 -15.13 -6.50
N ARG A 589 39.80 -15.68 -6.02
CA ARG A 589 40.90 -16.12 -6.89
C ARG A 589 40.45 -17.17 -7.90
N LYS A 590 39.62 -18.13 -7.50
CA LYS A 590 39.03 -19.15 -8.38
C LYS A 590 38.10 -18.51 -9.41
N LEU A 591 37.26 -17.55 -9.01
CA LEU A 591 36.37 -16.82 -9.91
C LEU A 591 37.15 -15.99 -10.93
N ASP A 592 38.12 -15.19 -10.50
CA ASP A 592 38.96 -14.36 -11.38
C ASP A 592 39.71 -15.23 -12.43
N LYS A 593 40.19 -16.41 -12.04
CA LYS A 593 40.82 -17.38 -12.94
C LYS A 593 39.87 -17.99 -13.97
N LEU A 594 38.57 -18.09 -13.67
CA LEU A 594 37.56 -18.59 -14.62
C LEU A 594 37.11 -17.48 -15.56
N LEU A 595 36.90 -16.27 -15.03
CA LEU A 595 36.53 -15.09 -15.82
C LEU A 595 37.58 -14.77 -16.90
N THR A 596 38.87 -14.94 -16.59
CA THR A 596 39.97 -14.74 -17.56
C THR A 596 40.03 -15.80 -18.67
N LYS A 597 39.41 -16.97 -18.48
CA LYS A 597 39.38 -18.05 -19.49
C LYS A 597 38.21 -17.94 -20.47
N GLU A 598 37.12 -17.27 -20.10
CA GLU A 598 35.92 -17.13 -20.93
C GLU A 598 35.90 -15.76 -21.63
N THR A 599 36.51 -15.65 -22.81
CA THR A 599 36.79 -14.38 -23.50
C THR A 599 35.60 -13.66 -24.17
N ASN A 600 34.36 -14.16 -24.05
CA ASN A 600 33.21 -13.68 -24.84
C ASN A 600 31.99 -13.16 -24.03
N ASN A 601 32.13 -12.88 -22.73
CA ASN A 601 31.00 -12.45 -21.89
C ASN A 601 31.13 -11.00 -21.38
N ASN A 602 30.00 -10.29 -21.25
CA ASN A 602 29.87 -8.95 -20.64
C ASN A 602 30.22 -8.90 -19.12
N ILE A 603 30.79 -9.98 -18.56
CA ILE A 603 31.11 -10.12 -17.12
C ILE A 603 32.63 -10.08 -17.00
N GLN A 604 33.18 -8.94 -16.56
CA GLN A 604 34.64 -8.72 -16.57
C GLN A 604 35.30 -8.98 -15.21
N ASN A 605 34.54 -8.92 -14.11
CA ASN A 605 35.07 -9.05 -12.76
C ASN A 605 34.04 -9.72 -11.81
N ALA A 606 34.47 -10.01 -10.58
CA ALA A 606 33.65 -10.63 -9.56
C ALA A 606 32.41 -9.79 -9.17
N GLU A 607 32.46 -8.47 -9.30
CA GLU A 607 31.33 -7.59 -8.99
C GLU A 607 30.22 -7.69 -10.03
N ASP A 608 30.58 -7.74 -11.30
CA ASP A 608 29.64 -7.95 -12.41
C ASP A 608 29.04 -9.35 -12.36
N TRP A 609 29.85 -10.33 -11.96
CA TRP A 609 29.36 -11.70 -11.74
C TRP A 609 28.33 -11.73 -10.59
N TRP A 610 28.62 -11.07 -9.46
CA TRP A 610 27.66 -10.96 -8.35
C TRP A 610 26.38 -10.25 -8.77
N LYS A 611 26.46 -9.09 -9.44
CA LYS A 611 25.28 -8.34 -9.93
C LYS A 611 24.37 -9.23 -10.79
N THR A 612 24.96 -10.07 -11.62
CA THR A 612 24.24 -10.99 -12.51
C THR A 612 23.59 -12.15 -11.75
N ASN A 613 24.20 -12.65 -10.68
CA ASN A 613 23.79 -13.91 -10.04
C ASN A 613 23.15 -13.77 -8.66
N LYS A 614 23.19 -12.58 -8.03
CA LYS A 614 22.69 -12.35 -6.66
C LYS A 614 21.22 -12.73 -6.47
N LYS A 615 20.37 -12.59 -7.50
CA LYS A 615 18.95 -13.02 -7.46
C LYS A 615 18.84 -14.53 -7.32
N SER A 616 19.54 -15.29 -8.16
CA SER A 616 19.60 -16.75 -8.09
C SER A 616 20.10 -17.23 -6.71
N ILE A 617 21.10 -16.56 -6.14
CA ILE A 617 21.69 -16.92 -4.83
C ILE A 617 20.66 -16.71 -3.71
N TRP A 618 19.98 -15.56 -3.68
CA TRP A 618 18.94 -15.29 -2.68
C TRP A 618 17.79 -16.31 -2.77
N ASN A 619 17.32 -16.59 -3.98
CA ASN A 619 16.25 -17.58 -4.20
C ASN A 619 16.69 -19.00 -3.82
N ALA A 620 17.96 -19.35 -4.00
CA ALA A 620 18.50 -20.62 -3.51
C ALA A 620 18.45 -20.70 -1.98
N MET A 621 18.79 -19.62 -1.26
CA MET A 621 18.63 -19.56 0.21
C MET A 621 17.15 -19.75 0.62
N LEU A 622 16.20 -19.12 -0.08
CA LEU A 622 14.77 -19.30 0.15
C LEU A 622 14.31 -20.75 -0.09
N CYS A 623 14.79 -21.39 -1.18
CA CYS A 623 14.55 -22.82 -1.41
C CYS A 623 15.04 -23.67 -0.24
N GLY A 624 16.22 -23.36 0.31
CA GLY A 624 16.77 -24.00 1.49
C GLY A 624 15.87 -23.88 2.70
N TYR A 625 15.44 -22.66 3.02
CA TYR A 625 14.54 -22.39 4.14
C TYR A 625 13.20 -23.13 4.02
N LYS A 626 12.67 -23.30 2.80
CA LYS A 626 11.48 -24.13 2.59
C LYS A 626 11.76 -25.62 2.84
N LYS A 627 12.92 -26.12 2.39
CA LYS A 627 13.36 -27.51 2.60
C LYS A 627 13.54 -27.87 4.09
N SER A 628 13.70 -26.89 4.99
CA SER A 628 13.75 -27.12 6.45
C SER A 628 12.39 -27.41 7.10
N GLY A 629 11.31 -27.56 6.31
CA GLY A 629 9.96 -27.85 6.79
C GLY A 629 9.05 -26.62 6.95
N ASN A 630 9.53 -25.41 6.62
CA ASN A 630 8.74 -24.18 6.65
C ASN A 630 7.87 -24.06 5.38
N LYS A 631 6.55 -24.28 5.51
CA LYS A 631 5.64 -24.43 4.35
C LYS A 631 5.22 -23.14 3.64
N ILE A 632 5.41 -21.96 4.25
CA ILE A 632 4.91 -20.68 3.72
C ILE A 632 6.07 -19.68 3.69
N ILE A 633 6.42 -19.21 2.49
CA ILE A 633 7.29 -18.05 2.28
C ILE A 633 6.36 -16.87 1.97
N ASP A 634 6.47 -15.80 2.74
CA ASP A 634 5.75 -14.56 2.46
C ASP A 634 6.30 -13.96 1.13
N PRO A 635 5.44 -13.56 0.17
CA PRO A 635 5.88 -12.95 -1.09
C PRO A 635 6.83 -11.75 -0.90
N SER A 636 6.77 -11.05 0.23
CA SER A 636 7.70 -9.96 0.56
C SER A 636 9.17 -10.41 0.66
N TRP A 637 9.45 -11.68 0.97
CA TRP A 637 10.81 -12.24 1.06
C TRP A 637 11.46 -12.42 -0.31
N CYS A 638 10.66 -12.39 -1.39
CA CYS A 638 11.13 -12.44 -2.77
C CYS A 638 11.93 -11.21 -3.19
N LYS A 639 11.75 -10.09 -2.48
CA LYS A 639 12.51 -8.89 -2.72
C LYS A 639 13.94 -9.13 -2.26
N ILE A 640 14.89 -9.09 -3.19
CA ILE A 640 16.32 -9.20 -2.89
C ILE A 640 16.64 -8.18 -1.78
N PRO A 641 17.32 -8.59 -0.70
CA PRO A 641 17.77 -7.66 0.33
C PRO A 641 18.50 -6.51 -0.38
N THR A 642 18.05 -5.28 -0.15
CA THR A 642 18.60 -4.11 -0.84
C THR A 642 20.10 -4.09 -0.61
N THR A 643 20.89 -3.85 -1.66
CA THR A 643 22.35 -3.72 -1.56
C THR A 643 22.66 -2.45 -0.77
N GLU A 644 22.52 -2.52 0.55
CA GLU A 644 23.10 -1.54 1.45
C GLU A 644 24.59 -1.52 1.14
N LYS A 645 25.10 -0.39 0.63
CA LYS A 645 26.55 -0.15 0.46
C LYS A 645 27.30 -0.14 1.81
N THR A 646 26.62 -0.47 2.90
CA THR A 646 27.11 -0.52 4.26
C THR A 646 28.27 -1.53 4.35
N PRO A 647 29.48 -1.07 4.71
CA PRO A 647 30.63 -1.96 4.90
C PRO A 647 30.36 -3.08 5.90
N GLN A 648 31.02 -4.23 5.70
CA GLN A 648 30.79 -5.46 6.46
C GLN A 648 30.83 -5.27 7.99
N PHE A 649 31.83 -4.54 8.49
CA PHE A 649 31.97 -4.25 9.92
C PHE A 649 30.72 -3.61 10.52
N LEU A 650 30.15 -2.63 9.82
CA LEU A 650 28.96 -1.93 10.29
C LEU A 650 27.73 -2.84 10.28
N ARG A 651 27.63 -3.79 9.34
CA ARG A 651 26.55 -4.78 9.32
C ARG A 651 26.66 -5.75 10.50
N TRP A 652 27.88 -6.22 10.81
CA TRP A 652 28.11 -7.06 11.99
C TRP A 652 27.80 -6.33 13.30
N ILE A 653 28.10 -5.02 13.40
CA ILE A 653 27.70 -4.23 14.59
C ILE A 653 26.18 -4.13 14.70
N LYS A 654 25.45 -3.91 13.59
CA LYS A 654 23.97 -3.90 13.61
C LYS A 654 23.41 -5.27 14.05
N GLU A 655 23.98 -6.36 13.56
CA GLU A 655 23.62 -7.74 13.94
C GLU A 655 23.88 -7.99 15.43
N TRP A 656 25.04 -7.59 15.95
CA TRP A 656 25.37 -7.67 17.37
C TRP A 656 24.41 -6.82 18.23
N GLY A 657 24.20 -5.56 17.86
CA GLY A 657 23.35 -4.62 18.59
C GLY A 657 21.89 -5.09 18.69
N THR A 658 21.37 -5.68 17.61
CA THR A 658 20.02 -6.27 17.58
C THR A 658 19.92 -7.41 18.60
N ASN A 659 20.87 -8.34 18.60
CA ASN A 659 20.89 -9.48 19.52
C ASN A 659 21.05 -9.04 20.98
N VAL A 660 21.90 -8.04 21.23
CA VAL A 660 22.08 -7.46 22.58
C VAL A 660 20.80 -6.83 23.08
N CYS A 661 20.10 -6.01 22.27
CA CYS A 661 18.84 -5.39 22.71
C CYS A 661 17.76 -6.43 23.01
N ILE A 662 17.61 -7.46 22.16
CA ILE A 662 16.65 -8.56 22.40
C ILE A 662 16.95 -9.26 23.73
N GLN A 663 18.22 -9.60 23.98
CA GLN A 663 18.59 -10.26 25.24
C GLN A 663 18.45 -9.31 26.45
N LYS A 664 18.84 -8.04 26.31
CA LYS A 664 18.73 -7.03 27.37
C LYS A 664 17.29 -6.89 27.85
N GLU A 665 16.35 -6.75 26.91
CA GLU A 665 14.93 -6.65 27.24
C GLU A 665 14.40 -7.91 27.92
N LYS A 666 14.83 -9.10 27.49
CA LYS A 666 14.49 -10.36 28.17
C LYS A 666 14.97 -10.37 29.63
N TYR A 667 16.21 -9.99 29.90
CA TYR A 667 16.70 -9.90 31.28
C TYR A 667 15.98 -8.83 32.09
N LYS A 668 15.71 -7.65 31.51
CA LYS A 668 14.94 -6.58 32.16
C LYS A 668 13.52 -7.04 32.52
N GLN A 669 12.86 -7.79 31.64
CA GLN A 669 11.53 -8.36 31.91
C GLN A 669 11.56 -9.38 33.04
N ASN A 670 12.55 -10.28 33.06
CA ASN A 670 12.72 -11.24 34.16
C ASN A 670 12.88 -10.53 35.50
N VAL A 671 13.75 -9.51 35.57
CA VAL A 671 13.95 -8.71 36.79
C VAL A 671 12.66 -7.98 37.17
N LYS A 672 11.94 -7.36 36.22
CA LYS A 672 10.65 -6.70 36.51
C LYS A 672 9.65 -7.67 37.12
N LEU A 673 9.46 -8.84 36.52
CA LEU A 673 8.49 -9.83 36.96
C LEU A 673 8.82 -10.33 38.37
N GLU A 674 10.06 -10.76 38.60
CA GLU A 674 10.46 -11.37 39.87
C GLU A 674 10.72 -10.34 40.99
N CYS A 675 10.92 -9.06 40.67
CA CYS A 675 11.15 -7.99 41.66
C CYS A 675 9.96 -7.02 41.82
N SER A 676 8.79 -7.30 41.26
CA SER A 676 7.62 -6.40 41.27
C SER A 676 7.13 -6.00 42.67
N ASN A 677 7.30 -6.88 43.67
CA ASN A 677 6.81 -6.68 45.05
C ASN A 677 7.85 -6.07 46.00
N VAL A 678 9.10 -5.86 45.54
CA VAL A 678 10.19 -5.38 46.40
C VAL A 678 10.28 -3.86 46.32
N THR A 679 9.78 -3.17 47.35
CA THR A 679 9.75 -1.69 47.41
C THR A 679 10.95 -1.06 48.13
N ASN A 680 11.63 -1.81 49.01
CA ASN A 680 12.89 -1.40 49.65
C ASN A 680 13.79 -2.63 49.83
N ILE A 681 14.97 -2.63 49.20
CA ILE A 681 16.01 -3.65 49.48
C ILE A 681 16.76 -3.19 50.74
N ASP A 682 16.09 -3.24 51.88
CA ASP A 682 16.77 -3.20 53.18
C ASP A 682 16.96 -4.65 53.63
N LEU A 683 18.19 -5.16 53.46
CA LEU A 683 18.54 -6.58 53.63
C LEU A 683 18.43 -7.09 55.07
N SER A 684 17.86 -6.32 55.99
CA SER A 684 17.70 -6.68 57.40
C SER A 684 16.31 -7.24 57.77
N LEU A 685 15.26 -7.09 56.95
CA LEU A 685 13.89 -7.50 57.37
C LEU A 685 12.98 -8.23 56.35
N GLN A 686 13.43 -8.60 55.14
CA GLN A 686 12.58 -9.34 54.18
C GLN A 686 13.27 -10.55 53.52
N ALA A 687 13.83 -11.46 54.34
CA ALA A 687 14.51 -12.66 53.85
C ALA A 687 13.59 -13.67 53.10
N SER A 688 12.26 -13.60 53.25
CA SER A 688 11.32 -14.52 52.59
C SER A 688 10.84 -14.07 51.20
N GLU A 689 10.76 -12.76 50.92
CA GLU A 689 10.27 -12.21 49.64
C GLU A 689 11.38 -11.99 48.59
N SER A 690 12.65 -12.03 49.02
CA SER A 690 13.84 -11.68 48.22
C SER A 690 14.54 -12.86 47.53
N THR A 691 14.08 -14.11 47.69
CA THR A 691 14.82 -15.31 47.24
C THR A 691 14.89 -15.48 45.72
N LYS A 692 13.93 -14.92 44.96
CA LYS A 692 13.91 -15.00 43.47
C LYS A 692 14.44 -13.75 42.77
N CYS A 693 14.22 -12.57 43.33
CA CYS A 693 14.66 -11.30 42.75
C CYS A 693 16.19 -11.15 42.71
N ILE A 694 16.91 -11.44 43.80
CA ILE A 694 18.38 -11.31 43.86
C ILE A 694 19.10 -12.16 42.80
N PRO A 695 18.76 -13.45 42.60
CA PRO A 695 19.35 -14.25 41.52
C PRO A 695 19.19 -13.64 40.13
N GLU A 696 18.01 -13.11 39.78
CA GLU A 696 17.79 -12.49 38.47
C GLU A 696 18.59 -11.20 38.30
N ILE A 697 18.70 -10.38 39.36
CA ILE A 697 19.57 -9.20 39.36
C ILE A 697 21.03 -9.59 39.10
N ARG A 698 21.55 -10.65 39.77
CA ARG A 698 22.92 -11.14 39.55
C ARG A 698 23.13 -11.64 38.12
N LYS A 699 22.18 -12.39 37.57
CA LYS A 699 22.24 -12.84 36.17
C LYS A 699 22.30 -11.66 35.20
N TYR A 700 21.50 -10.62 35.42
CA TYR A 700 21.55 -9.42 34.58
C TYR A 700 22.87 -8.67 34.73
N GLN A 701 23.40 -8.56 35.95
CA GLN A 701 24.70 -7.94 36.23
C GLN A 701 25.85 -8.68 35.53
N GLU A 702 25.91 -10.01 35.66
CA GLU A 702 26.92 -10.84 34.98
C GLU A 702 26.83 -10.75 33.46
N TRP A 703 25.61 -10.80 32.91
CA TRP A 703 25.37 -10.64 31.49
C TRP A 703 25.84 -9.27 31.01
N SER A 704 25.51 -8.21 31.74
CA SER A 704 25.88 -6.82 31.43
C SER A 704 27.40 -6.64 31.46
N ARG A 705 28.10 -7.25 32.44
CA ARG A 705 29.57 -7.26 32.51
C ARG A 705 30.22 -7.86 31.29
N LYS A 706 29.76 -9.03 30.86
CA LYS A 706 30.30 -9.68 29.65
C LYS A 706 30.05 -8.83 28.39
N ARG A 707 28.87 -8.22 28.27
CA ARG A 707 28.53 -7.38 27.10
C ARG A 707 29.24 -6.04 27.09
N SER A 708 29.50 -5.44 28.25
CA SER A 708 30.25 -4.18 28.38
C SER A 708 31.64 -4.30 27.75
N ILE A 709 32.36 -5.40 28.03
CA ILE A 709 33.68 -5.67 27.45
C ILE A 709 33.62 -5.78 25.92
N GLN A 710 32.62 -6.50 25.39
CA GLN A 710 32.40 -6.58 23.94
C GLN A 710 32.08 -5.22 23.31
N TRP A 711 31.24 -4.43 23.99
CA TRP A 711 30.84 -3.10 23.54
C TRP A 711 32.02 -2.13 23.51
N GLU A 712 32.89 -2.16 24.52
CA GLU A 712 34.11 -1.36 24.57
C GLU A 712 35.00 -1.66 23.36
N ALA A 713 35.26 -2.94 23.10
CA ALA A 713 36.07 -3.38 21.96
C ALA A 713 35.48 -2.93 20.61
N ILE A 714 34.16 -3.09 20.41
CA ILE A 714 33.44 -2.62 19.22
C ILE A 714 33.54 -1.09 19.09
N SER A 715 33.30 -0.37 20.18
CA SER A 715 33.29 1.09 20.22
C SER A 715 34.64 1.68 19.90
N GLU A 716 35.72 1.12 20.45
CA GLU A 716 37.09 1.50 20.11
C GLU A 716 37.40 1.24 18.64
N ARG A 717 37.02 0.07 18.12
CA ARG A 717 37.24 -0.26 16.72
C ARG A 717 36.48 0.70 15.80
N TYR A 718 35.24 1.02 16.13
CA TYR A 718 34.43 1.97 15.39
C TYR A 718 35.08 3.37 15.37
N ARG A 719 35.61 3.86 16.50
CA ARG A 719 36.38 5.13 16.54
C ARG A 719 37.60 5.10 15.62
N LYS A 720 38.33 3.98 15.54
CA LYS A 720 39.48 3.82 14.63
C LYS A 720 39.03 3.75 13.17
N TYR A 721 37.99 2.97 12.89
CA TYR A 721 37.41 2.73 11.57
C TYR A 721 36.98 4.03 10.89
N LYS A 722 36.35 4.95 11.63
CA LYS A 722 35.98 6.29 11.18
C LYS A 722 37.13 7.17 10.72
N ARG A 723 38.33 6.97 11.27
CA ARG A 723 39.51 7.80 10.98
C ARG A 723 40.30 7.29 9.77
N MET A 724 39.89 6.19 9.15
CA MET A 724 40.57 5.59 8.00
C MET A 724 40.18 6.29 6.69
N ASP A 725 41.17 6.61 5.85
CA ASP A 725 40.99 7.34 4.59
C ASP A 725 40.01 6.67 3.62
N GLU A 726 40.01 5.33 3.56
CA GLU A 726 39.11 4.52 2.72
C GLU A 726 37.62 4.73 3.03
N PHE A 727 37.28 5.22 4.22
CA PHE A 727 35.89 5.39 4.67
C PHE A 727 35.47 6.86 4.84
N LYS A 728 36.32 7.83 4.48
CA LYS A 728 36.01 9.27 4.48
C LYS A 728 34.80 9.66 3.60
N ASN A 729 34.50 8.86 2.57
CA ASN A 729 33.34 9.10 1.70
C ASN A 729 32.03 8.49 2.25
N VAL A 730 32.12 7.54 3.21
CA VAL A 730 30.98 6.97 3.93
C VAL A 730 30.64 7.82 5.16
N PHE A 731 31.67 8.45 5.72
CA PHE A 731 31.67 9.20 6.97
C PHE A 731 32.27 10.59 6.68
N ASN A 732 31.40 11.59 6.42
CA ASN A 732 31.81 12.96 6.17
C ASN A 732 32.25 13.67 7.47
N ASN A 733 33.57 13.77 7.68
CA ASN A 733 34.34 14.68 8.57
C ASN A 733 33.81 15.01 10.00
N ALA A 734 34.72 14.83 10.99
CA ALA A 734 34.86 15.45 12.33
C ALA A 734 33.67 15.50 13.33
N ASN A 735 32.41 15.52 12.90
CA ASN A 735 31.21 15.76 13.73
C ASN A 735 30.31 14.51 13.86
N GLU A 736 30.82 13.30 13.73
CA GLU A 736 30.01 12.09 13.50
C GLU A 736 29.51 11.33 14.75
N PRO A 737 28.41 10.56 14.64
CA PRO A 737 27.79 9.82 15.75
C PRO A 737 28.73 8.78 16.35
N ASN A 738 28.88 8.69 17.67
CA ASN A 738 29.60 7.55 18.27
C ASN A 738 28.92 6.20 17.91
N ALA A 739 29.52 5.06 18.28
CA ALA A 739 28.98 3.74 17.91
C ALA A 739 27.53 3.52 18.38
N ASN A 740 27.17 4.07 19.55
CA ASN A 740 25.82 4.00 20.11
C ASN A 740 24.82 4.78 19.24
N GLU A 741 25.16 6.03 18.91
CA GLU A 741 24.34 6.90 18.06
C GLU A 741 24.16 6.33 16.65
N TYR A 742 25.22 5.71 16.10
CA TYR A 742 25.15 5.03 14.82
C TYR A 742 24.14 3.87 14.85
N LEU A 743 24.15 3.05 15.90
CA LEU A 743 23.18 1.96 16.03
C LEU A 743 21.76 2.52 16.16
N LYS A 744 21.53 3.56 16.96
CA LYS A 744 20.20 4.16 17.11
C LYS A 744 19.62 4.72 15.81
N GLU A 745 20.46 5.32 14.97
CA GLU A 745 20.01 5.95 13.74
C GLU A 745 19.86 4.96 12.57
N TYR A 746 20.78 3.99 12.48
CA TYR A 746 20.90 3.10 11.33
C TYR A 746 20.48 1.65 11.60
N CYS A 747 20.08 1.31 12.84
CA CYS A 747 19.51 0.02 13.21
C CYS A 747 18.17 0.23 13.94
N SER A 748 17.06 0.12 13.19
CA SER A 748 15.70 0.22 13.74
C SER A 748 15.39 -0.86 14.80
N LYS A 749 16.10 -2.00 14.76
CA LYS A 749 15.97 -3.11 15.72
C LYS A 749 16.90 -2.98 16.93
N CYS A 750 17.64 -1.86 17.05
CA CYS A 750 18.57 -1.59 18.15
C CYS A 750 18.08 -0.39 19.00
N PRO A 751 16.88 -0.43 19.62
CA PRO A 751 16.35 0.72 20.36
C PRO A 751 17.07 0.98 21.69
N CYS A 752 17.74 -0.03 22.25
CA CYS A 752 18.34 0.03 23.58
C CYS A 752 19.63 0.86 23.64
N GLY A 753 20.00 1.30 24.84
CA GLY A 753 21.30 1.89 25.11
C GLY A 753 22.36 0.82 25.34
N PHE A 754 23.59 1.09 24.90
CA PHE A 754 24.74 0.19 25.13
C PHE A 754 25.72 0.71 26.19
N ASN A 755 25.84 2.03 26.37
CA ASN A 755 26.81 2.63 27.29
C ASN A 755 26.44 2.43 28.77
N ASP A 756 25.16 2.30 29.08
CA ASP A 756 24.65 2.12 30.44
C ASP A 756 25.01 0.77 31.07
N MET A 757 25.48 -0.18 30.24
CA MET A 757 25.97 -1.48 30.69
C MET A 757 27.20 -1.33 31.60
N GLU A 758 28.09 -0.36 31.36
CA GLU A 758 29.30 -0.15 32.17
C GLU A 758 28.98 0.24 33.62
N GLU A 759 27.94 1.07 33.83
CA GLU A 759 27.54 1.48 35.18
C GLU A 759 27.09 0.30 36.06
N ILE A 760 26.59 -0.77 35.45
CA ILE A 760 26.13 -1.96 36.17
C ILE A 760 27.32 -2.83 36.63
N THR A 761 28.52 -2.56 36.11
CA THR A 761 29.72 -3.38 36.28
C THR A 761 30.72 -2.86 37.30
N ASN A 762 30.56 -1.62 37.77
CA ASN A 762 31.51 -1.01 38.71
C ASN A 762 31.34 -1.59 40.12
N ASP A 763 32.36 -2.32 40.58
CA ASP A 763 32.50 -2.83 41.94
C ASP A 763 32.82 -1.69 42.92
N THR A 764 31.82 -0.91 43.31
CA THR A 764 31.90 -0.09 44.54
C THR A 764 31.37 -0.89 45.72
N GLU A 765 32.01 -0.75 46.89
CA GLU A 765 31.89 -1.56 48.11
C GLU A 765 30.46 -1.81 48.65
N ASN A 766 29.42 -1.15 48.13
CA ASN A 766 28.03 -1.28 48.59
C ASN A 766 27.11 -2.04 47.61
N LYS A 767 26.94 -3.36 47.83
CA LYS A 767 26.07 -4.24 47.01
C LYS A 767 24.59 -3.81 46.98
N GLN A 768 24.12 -3.09 47.99
CA GLN A 768 22.72 -2.63 48.10
C GLN A 768 22.40 -1.52 47.08
N ASP A 769 23.33 -0.57 46.91
CA ASP A 769 23.16 0.55 46.00
C ASP A 769 23.10 0.08 44.54
N ILE A 770 23.89 -0.94 44.18
CA ILE A 770 23.90 -1.53 42.83
C ILE A 770 22.54 -2.18 42.52
N PHE A 771 21.96 -2.93 43.45
CA PHE A 771 20.66 -3.56 43.22
C PHE A 771 19.54 -2.55 43.07
N LYS A 772 19.55 -1.47 43.87
CA LYS A 772 18.61 -0.36 43.73
C LYS A 772 18.75 0.31 42.36
N GLN A 773 19.99 0.57 41.93
CA GLN A 773 20.27 1.14 40.61
C GLN A 773 19.78 0.23 39.47
N ILE A 774 19.95 -1.10 39.58
CA ILE A 774 19.43 -2.05 38.58
C ILE A 774 17.90 -2.00 38.53
N ILE A 775 17.20 -1.99 39.67
CA ILE A 775 15.74 -1.88 39.72
C ILE A 775 15.23 -0.58 39.07
N GLU A 776 15.94 0.52 39.26
CA GLU A 776 15.62 1.79 38.59
C GLU A 776 15.87 1.71 37.09
N LYS A 777 17.01 1.14 36.66
CA LYS A 777 17.37 1.01 35.25
C LYS A 777 16.44 0.09 34.47
N VAL A 778 15.99 -1.03 35.04
CA VAL A 778 15.10 -1.94 34.30
C VAL A 778 13.77 -1.26 33.93
N LYS A 779 13.30 -0.30 34.75
CA LYS A 779 12.06 0.45 34.49
C LYS A 779 12.17 1.43 33.31
N ILE A 780 13.39 1.76 32.88
CA ILE A 780 13.62 2.67 31.76
C ILE A 780 13.27 1.96 30.43
N PRO A 781 12.44 2.56 29.56
CA PRO A 781 12.21 2.06 28.20
C PRO A 781 13.50 2.05 27.37
N ALA A 782 13.68 1.04 26.51
CA ALA A 782 14.90 0.84 25.72
C ALA A 782 15.34 2.12 24.98
N GLU A 783 14.39 2.80 24.35
CA GLU A 783 14.59 3.99 23.52
C GLU A 783 15.22 5.16 24.31
N LEU A 784 14.92 5.22 25.61
CA LEU A 784 15.31 6.29 26.51
C LEU A 784 16.61 6.01 27.27
N GLU A 785 17.10 4.77 27.30
CA GLU A 785 18.25 4.37 28.12
C GLU A 785 19.48 5.23 27.86
N ASP A 786 19.82 5.45 26.59
CA ASP A 786 21.01 6.22 26.25
C ASP A 786 20.82 7.74 26.36
N VAL A 787 19.60 8.27 26.18
CA VAL A 787 19.33 9.68 26.47
C VAL A 787 19.50 9.93 27.97
N ILE A 788 18.92 9.06 28.80
CA ILE A 788 19.04 9.14 30.26
C ILE A 788 20.49 8.94 30.70
N TYR A 789 21.23 8.01 30.09
CA TYR A 789 22.67 7.82 30.33
C TYR A 789 23.43 9.13 30.11
N ARG A 790 23.22 9.79 28.97
CA ARG A 790 23.89 11.07 28.66
C ARG A 790 23.48 12.21 29.59
N LEU A 791 22.20 12.28 29.95
CA LEU A 791 21.70 13.26 30.91
C LEU A 791 22.41 13.09 32.26
N LYS A 792 22.52 11.85 32.75
CA LYS A 792 23.16 11.50 34.04
C LYS A 792 24.66 11.79 34.08
N HIS A 793 25.40 11.47 33.00
CA HIS A 793 26.86 11.66 32.94
C HIS A 793 27.27 13.04 32.38
N HIS A 794 26.28 13.86 32.01
CA HIS A 794 26.48 15.14 31.33
C HIS A 794 27.35 15.04 30.07
N GLU A 795 27.19 13.95 29.31
CA GLU A 795 28.01 13.61 28.13
C GLU A 795 27.58 14.27 26.83
N TYR A 796 26.47 15.01 26.84
CA TYR A 796 26.08 15.93 25.76
C TYR A 796 27.12 17.07 25.54
N ASN A 797 28.13 17.15 26.42
CA ASN A 797 29.27 18.04 26.30
C ASN A 797 30.33 17.58 25.27
N SER A 798 30.42 16.29 24.91
CA SER A 798 31.65 15.76 24.27
C SER A 798 31.66 15.69 22.73
N ASN A 799 30.56 15.94 22.00
CA ASN A 799 30.57 16.09 20.53
C ASN A 799 29.34 16.87 20.03
N ASP A 800 29.53 17.66 18.97
CA ASP A 800 28.52 18.59 18.42
C ASP A 800 27.37 17.86 17.66
N TYR A 801 27.48 16.55 17.44
CA TYR A 801 26.53 15.76 16.62
C TYR A 801 25.08 15.80 17.12
N ILE A 802 24.86 15.40 18.38
CA ILE A 802 23.50 15.29 18.96
C ILE A 802 22.84 16.67 19.02
N CYS A 803 23.59 17.70 19.44
CA CYS A 803 23.06 19.06 19.53
C CYS A 803 22.79 19.68 18.16
N ASN A 804 23.60 19.37 17.14
CA ASN A 804 23.35 19.84 15.77
C ASN A 804 22.04 19.28 15.18
N LYS A 805 21.60 18.10 15.60
CA LYS A 805 20.30 17.54 15.20
C LYS A 805 19.13 18.42 15.63
N TYR A 806 19.20 18.98 16.83
CA TYR A 806 18.15 19.84 17.39
C TYR A 806 18.21 21.31 16.93
N LYS A 807 19.30 21.72 16.26
CA LYS A 807 19.56 23.11 15.84
C LYS A 807 18.77 23.55 14.60
N ASN A 808 18.10 22.62 13.91
CA ASN A 808 17.43 22.89 12.64
C ASN A 808 16.00 23.40 12.83
N ILE A 809 15.83 24.74 12.87
CA ILE A 809 14.81 25.52 12.13
C ILE A 809 15.09 27.01 12.37
N ASN A 810 15.08 27.80 11.29
CA ASN A 810 15.24 29.26 11.33
C ASN A 810 13.92 29.92 11.79
N VAL A 811 13.70 30.03 13.10
CA VAL A 811 12.48 30.64 13.64
C VAL A 811 12.64 32.16 13.80
N ASN A 812 12.07 32.92 12.88
CA ASN A 812 11.93 34.38 13.04
C ASN A 812 10.83 34.69 14.07
N MET A 813 11.19 34.87 15.34
CA MET A 813 10.26 35.32 16.39
C MET A 813 10.43 36.81 16.71
N LYS A 814 9.31 37.52 16.88
CA LYS A 814 9.27 38.89 17.42
C LYS A 814 9.07 38.86 18.95
N LYS A 815 9.82 39.70 19.66
CA LYS A 815 9.86 39.79 21.14
C LYS A 815 8.77 40.69 21.71
N ASN A 816 8.32 40.39 22.93
CA ASN A 816 7.71 41.35 23.86
C ASN A 816 8.21 41.10 25.31
N ASN A 817 8.94 42.07 25.88
CA ASN A 817 9.37 42.07 27.29
C ASN A 817 8.23 42.55 28.22
N GLY A 818 7.05 41.94 28.13
CA GLY A 818 5.86 42.36 28.87
C GLY A 818 5.82 41.89 30.33
N ASN A 819 5.01 42.55 31.15
CA ASN A 819 4.62 42.10 32.50
C ASN A 819 3.70 40.86 32.43
N PHE A 820 3.47 40.18 33.57
CA PHE A 820 2.41 39.17 33.71
C PHE A 820 1.07 39.76 33.23
N VAL A 821 0.29 39.00 32.46
CA VAL A 821 -0.94 39.50 31.80
C VAL A 821 -2.17 38.78 32.34
N THR A 822 -3.25 39.53 32.54
CA THR A 822 -4.54 39.05 33.02
C THR A 822 -5.49 38.58 31.90
N ASP A 823 -6.13 37.43 32.17
CA ASP A 823 -7.49 36.98 31.83
C ASP A 823 -7.95 36.83 30.34
N ASN A 824 -7.55 37.69 29.40
CA ASN A 824 -8.13 37.66 28.04
C ASN A 824 -7.69 36.48 27.15
N PHE A 825 -6.71 35.70 27.59
CA PHE A 825 -6.11 34.58 26.84
C PHE A 825 -6.14 33.25 27.60
N VAL A 826 -6.95 33.13 28.65
CA VAL A 826 -7.12 31.89 29.45
C VAL A 826 -8.41 31.21 29.00
N LYS A 827 -8.41 29.88 28.85
CA LYS A 827 -9.59 29.11 28.41
C LYS A 827 -10.77 29.40 29.35
N LYS A 828 -11.86 29.97 28.82
CA LYS A 828 -13.11 30.21 29.57
C LYS A 828 -13.92 28.93 29.66
N SER A 829 -13.83 28.24 30.80
CA SER A 829 -14.79 27.21 31.21
C SER A 829 -15.85 27.87 32.07
N TRP A 830 -17.10 27.43 31.91
CA TRP A 830 -18.27 27.83 32.69
C TRP A 830 -18.11 27.68 34.21
N GLU A 831 -17.03 27.05 34.71
CA GLU A 831 -16.83 26.86 36.15
C GLU A 831 -15.56 27.46 36.79
N ILE A 832 -14.46 27.84 36.11
CA ILE A 832 -13.15 27.95 36.83
C ILE A 832 -12.15 29.06 36.36
N SER A 833 -12.42 29.87 35.35
CA SER A 833 -11.32 30.61 34.67
C SER A 833 -10.87 31.95 35.29
N ASN A 834 -11.59 32.52 36.26
CA ASN A 834 -11.24 33.84 36.80
C ASN A 834 -10.04 33.74 37.75
N GLY A 835 -8.96 34.46 37.46
CA GLY A 835 -7.86 34.70 38.40
C GLY A 835 -6.53 33.98 38.15
N VAL A 836 -6.24 33.62 36.90
CA VAL A 836 -4.93 33.10 36.48
C VAL A 836 -4.09 34.22 35.86
N LEU A 837 -2.82 34.36 36.28
CA LEU A 837 -1.85 35.22 35.62
C LEU A 837 -0.93 34.38 34.73
N ILE A 838 -0.81 34.76 33.46
CA ILE A 838 0.05 34.07 32.50
C ILE A 838 1.49 34.60 32.66
N PRO A 839 2.49 33.75 32.94
CA PRO A 839 3.88 34.18 33.00
C PRO A 839 4.37 34.79 31.68
N PRO A 840 5.18 35.86 31.72
CA PRO A 840 5.78 36.46 30.53
C PRO A 840 6.55 35.45 29.67
N ARG A 841 7.20 34.47 30.33
CA ARG A 841 7.89 33.36 29.69
C ARG A 841 6.93 32.49 28.88
N ARG A 842 5.84 31.99 29.48
CA ARG A 842 4.81 31.20 28.77
C ARG A 842 4.23 31.94 27.57
N LYS A 843 3.99 33.25 27.67
CA LYS A 843 3.48 34.07 26.56
C LYS A 843 4.42 34.09 25.36
N ASN A 844 5.73 34.05 25.61
CA ASN A 844 6.76 34.10 24.59
C ASN A 844 7.23 32.71 24.14
N LEU A 845 6.84 31.63 24.83
CA LEU A 845 7.12 30.25 24.46
C LEU A 845 6.52 29.93 23.09
N PHE A 846 7.37 29.54 22.14
CA PHE A 846 6.97 29.34 20.75
C PHE A 846 6.78 27.86 20.42
N LEU A 847 5.56 27.51 20.04
CA LEU A 847 5.21 26.20 19.47
C LEU A 847 4.22 26.38 18.31
N ASN A 848 4.38 27.38 17.44
CA ASN A 848 3.36 27.74 16.47
C ASN A 848 3.24 26.73 15.31
N ILE A 849 2.09 26.05 15.20
CA ILE A 849 1.77 25.11 14.12
C ILE A 849 0.71 25.75 13.21
N LYS A 850 0.97 25.83 11.90
CA LYS A 850 -0.02 26.30 10.92
C LYS A 850 -0.99 25.18 10.55
N ASP A 851 -2.23 25.52 10.19
CA ASP A 851 -3.25 24.51 9.84
C ASP A 851 -2.82 23.68 8.61
N THR A 852 -2.10 24.29 7.66
CA THR A 852 -1.53 23.60 6.49
C THR A 852 -0.49 22.55 6.84
N GLN A 853 0.12 22.62 8.02
CA GLN A 853 1.17 21.68 8.46
C GLN A 853 0.60 20.45 9.19
N ILE A 854 -0.69 20.47 9.58
CA ILE A 854 -1.30 19.38 10.34
C ILE A 854 -1.23 18.06 9.57
N CYS A 855 -1.61 18.02 8.29
CA CYS A 855 -1.52 16.79 7.50
C CYS A 855 -0.06 16.33 7.31
N GLN A 856 0.89 17.27 7.21
CA GLN A 856 2.32 16.95 7.06
C GLN A 856 2.85 16.25 8.32
N TYR A 857 2.57 16.81 9.50
CA TYR A 857 2.97 16.23 10.78
C TYR A 857 2.25 14.93 11.12
N LYS A 858 0.99 14.75 10.66
CA LYS A 858 0.28 13.46 10.77
C LYS A 858 0.94 12.35 9.94
N ARG A 859 1.39 12.67 8.72
CA ARG A 859 2.01 11.70 7.81
C ARG A 859 3.46 11.39 8.17
N ASP A 860 4.16 12.34 8.79
CA ASP A 860 5.55 12.19 9.21
C ASP A 860 5.72 12.53 10.72
N PRO A 861 5.56 11.52 11.61
CA PRO A 861 5.76 11.70 13.04
C PRO A 861 7.18 12.14 13.41
N LYS A 862 8.20 11.77 12.62
CA LYS A 862 9.59 12.17 12.88
C LYS A 862 9.75 13.68 12.72
N LEU A 863 9.19 14.23 11.64
CA LEU A 863 9.18 15.67 11.40
C LEU A 863 8.47 16.46 12.50
N PHE A 864 7.38 15.90 13.06
CA PHE A 864 6.70 16.49 14.20
C PHE A 864 7.59 16.50 15.46
N ASN A 865 8.23 15.38 15.78
CA ASN A 865 9.15 15.29 16.92
C ASN A 865 10.31 16.29 16.78
N ASP A 866 10.94 16.34 15.60
CA ASP A 866 12.05 17.25 15.30
C ASP A 866 11.64 18.73 15.47
N PHE A 867 10.41 19.10 15.08
CA PHE A 867 9.86 20.44 15.32
C PHE A 867 9.74 20.77 16.81
N ILE A 868 9.22 19.85 17.63
CA ILE A 868 9.08 20.06 19.08
C ILE A 868 10.45 20.19 19.74
N TYR A 869 11.40 19.31 19.40
CA TYR A 869 12.76 19.37 19.95
C TYR A 869 13.47 20.68 19.57
N SER A 870 13.39 21.09 18.31
CA SER A 870 14.02 22.33 17.83
C SER A 870 13.40 23.58 18.46
N SER A 871 12.10 23.55 18.73
CA SER A 871 11.41 24.62 19.47
C SER A 871 11.92 24.72 20.91
N ALA A 872 12.13 23.58 21.58
CA ALA A 872 12.71 23.54 22.92
C ALA A 872 14.16 24.05 22.96
N PHE A 873 14.97 23.71 21.95
CA PHE A 873 16.33 24.26 21.78
C PHE A 873 16.29 25.80 21.67
N THR A 874 15.44 26.30 20.78
CA THR A 874 15.33 27.73 20.46
C THR A 874 14.84 28.55 21.67
N GLU A 875 13.95 27.98 22.49
CA GLU A 875 13.48 28.61 23.74
C GLU A 875 14.67 28.99 24.64
N VAL A 876 15.69 28.13 24.75
CA VAL A 876 16.85 28.41 25.60
C VAL A 876 17.74 29.52 25.03
N GLU A 877 17.92 29.56 23.70
CA GLU A 877 18.62 30.68 23.05
C GLU A 877 17.89 32.01 23.28
N MET A 878 16.56 31.99 23.35
CA MET A 878 15.75 33.15 23.67
C MET A 878 15.88 33.55 25.15
N LEU A 879 15.84 32.59 26.07
CA LEU A 879 16.08 32.84 27.49
C LEU A 879 17.46 33.45 27.73
N LYS A 880 18.49 32.99 27.02
CA LYS A 880 19.83 33.62 27.02
C LYS A 880 19.77 35.09 26.60
N LYS A 881 19.03 35.43 25.55
CA LYS A 881 18.88 36.83 25.11
C LYS A 881 18.15 37.69 26.14
N LEU A 882 17.25 37.10 26.93
CA LEU A 882 16.52 37.79 28.01
C LEU A 882 17.36 37.97 29.27
N TYR A 883 18.22 37.00 29.59
CA TYR A 883 19.08 37.01 30.77
C TYR A 883 20.55 36.81 30.39
N PRO A 884 21.19 37.76 29.67
CA PRO A 884 22.49 37.54 29.03
C PRO A 884 23.62 37.18 29.97
N LYS A 885 23.58 37.70 31.20
CA LYS A 885 24.63 37.56 32.22
C LYS A 885 24.24 36.64 33.38
N ASP A 886 23.01 36.14 33.42
CA ASP A 886 22.46 35.41 34.58
C ASP A 886 22.12 33.96 34.20
N ARG A 887 23.15 33.11 34.26
CA ARG A 887 23.05 31.66 33.97
C ARG A 887 22.03 30.98 34.88
N ALA A 888 22.03 31.30 36.17
CA ALA A 888 21.11 30.72 37.14
C ALA A 888 19.65 31.02 36.79
N LYS A 889 19.35 32.26 36.38
CA LYS A 889 18.01 32.64 35.93
C LYS A 889 17.59 31.96 34.63
N VAL A 890 18.52 31.74 33.68
CA VAL A 890 18.22 30.95 32.48
C VAL A 890 17.89 29.51 32.83
N VAL A 891 18.70 28.84 33.66
CA VAL A 891 18.46 27.45 34.08
C VAL A 891 17.11 27.35 34.80
N HIS A 892 16.79 28.31 35.65
CA HIS A 892 15.52 28.35 36.36
C HIS A 892 14.32 28.50 35.42
N ALA A 893 14.37 29.48 34.50
CA ALA A 893 13.33 29.69 33.50
C ALA A 893 13.17 28.48 32.54
N MET A 894 14.27 27.79 32.23
CA MET A 894 14.28 26.58 31.41
C MET A 894 13.41 25.47 32.02
N LYS A 895 13.42 25.31 33.35
CA LYS A 895 12.59 24.31 34.05
C LYS A 895 11.10 24.60 33.91
N TYR A 896 10.71 25.87 34.03
CA TYR A 896 9.32 26.28 33.82
C TYR A 896 8.89 26.16 32.36
N SER A 897 9.75 26.52 31.39
CA SER A 897 9.44 26.32 29.97
C SER A 897 9.30 24.84 29.61
N PHE A 898 10.14 23.97 30.16
CA PHE A 898 10.02 22.52 29.98
C PHE A 898 8.65 21.99 30.43
N THR A 899 8.22 22.34 31.64
CA THR A 899 6.93 21.90 32.18
C THR A 899 5.74 22.50 31.43
N ASP A 900 5.85 23.73 30.93
CA ASP A 900 4.82 24.34 30.09
C ASP A 900 4.73 23.71 28.70
N ILE A 901 5.85 23.36 28.06
CA ILE A 901 5.84 22.55 26.83
C ILE A 901 5.09 21.24 27.11
N GLY A 902 5.36 20.61 28.26
CA GLY A 902 4.63 19.44 28.73
C GLY A 902 3.13 19.66 28.81
N SER A 903 2.68 20.75 29.43
CA SER A 903 1.25 21.05 29.54
C SER A 903 0.58 21.36 28.18
N ILE A 904 1.30 22.00 27.26
CA ILE A 904 0.83 22.25 25.89
C ILE A 904 0.67 20.93 25.14
N ILE A 905 1.63 20.02 25.27
CA ILE A 905 1.62 18.74 24.56
C ILE A 905 0.58 17.80 25.15
N LYS A 906 0.46 17.70 26.48
CA LYS A 906 -0.49 16.83 27.19
C LYS A 906 -1.94 17.32 27.13
N GLY A 907 -2.18 18.61 26.88
CA GLY A 907 -3.53 19.15 26.72
C GLY A 907 -4.15 19.79 27.94
N ASP A 908 -3.39 19.90 29.02
CA ASP A 908 -3.72 20.58 30.27
C ASP A 908 -3.35 22.07 30.28
N ASP A 909 -2.78 22.60 29.18
CA ASP A 909 -2.45 24.03 29.09
C ASP A 909 -3.70 24.93 29.19
N MET A 910 -3.63 25.87 30.12
CA MET A 910 -4.74 26.76 30.48
C MET A 910 -4.91 27.96 29.51
N MET A 911 -4.01 28.17 28.55
CA MET A 911 -4.08 29.27 27.56
C MET A 911 -5.06 28.94 26.42
N GLU A 912 -5.91 29.90 26.03
CA GLU A 912 -6.88 29.80 24.93
C GLU A 912 -6.20 30.00 23.55
N LYS A 913 -6.72 29.36 22.50
CA LYS A 913 -6.25 29.47 21.09
C LYS A 913 -4.74 29.23 20.93
N ASN A 914 -4.21 28.25 21.65
CA ASN A 914 -2.82 27.86 21.61
C ASN A 914 -2.57 26.74 20.58
N SER A 915 -1.32 26.30 20.48
CA SER A 915 -0.95 25.17 19.63
C SER A 915 -1.38 23.80 20.17
N SER A 916 -1.89 23.73 21.40
CA SER A 916 -2.31 22.49 22.06
C SER A 916 -3.41 21.78 21.27
N ASP A 917 -4.41 22.52 20.80
CA ASP A 917 -5.54 21.95 20.05
C ASP A 917 -5.07 21.38 18.69
N LYS A 918 -4.09 22.04 18.05
CA LYS A 918 -3.48 21.57 16.81
C LYS A 918 -2.63 20.33 17.03
N ILE A 919 -1.90 20.25 18.14
CA ILE A 919 -1.15 19.05 18.54
C ILE A 919 -2.10 17.88 18.82
N GLY A 920 -3.24 18.14 19.49
CA GLY A 920 -4.30 17.13 19.68
C GLY A 920 -4.79 16.56 18.35
N LYS A 921 -5.03 17.43 17.37
CA LYS A 921 -5.38 17.00 16.00
C LYS A 921 -4.29 16.13 15.38
N ILE A 922 -3.01 16.48 15.53
CA ILE A 922 -1.87 15.72 14.95
C ILE A 922 -1.73 14.33 15.59
N LEU A 923 -1.78 14.26 16.92
CA LEU A 923 -1.60 13.01 17.68
C LEU A 923 -2.86 12.12 17.69
N GLY A 924 -3.97 12.60 17.13
CA GLY A 924 -5.19 11.82 16.90
C GLY A 924 -6.02 11.58 18.16
N ASP A 925 -6.09 12.58 19.06
CA ASP A 925 -7.02 12.58 20.18
C ASP A 925 -8.33 13.29 19.78
N THR A 926 -9.47 12.67 20.11
CA THR A 926 -10.80 13.28 20.03
C THR A 926 -11.17 13.91 21.38
N ASP A 927 -12.00 14.96 21.36
CA ASP A 927 -12.37 15.76 22.53
C ASP A 927 -12.69 14.90 23.78
N GLY A 928 -11.78 14.93 24.76
CA GLY A 928 -11.99 14.40 26.12
C GLY A 928 -10.98 13.37 26.64
N GLN A 929 -10.20 12.68 25.80
CA GLN A 929 -9.24 11.66 26.26
C GLN A 929 -7.80 11.97 25.82
N ASN A 930 -7.04 12.71 26.63
CA ASN A 930 -5.64 13.10 26.37
C ASN A 930 -4.61 11.95 26.56
N GLU A 931 -5.00 10.68 26.43
CA GLU A 931 -4.13 9.55 26.75
C GLU A 931 -2.95 9.40 25.77
N LYS A 932 -3.19 9.57 24.46
CA LYS A 932 -2.12 9.43 23.46
C LYS A 932 -1.09 10.54 23.62
N ARG A 933 -1.55 11.75 23.95
CA ARG A 933 -0.70 12.91 24.25
C ARG A 933 0.17 12.71 25.49
N LYS A 934 -0.39 12.13 26.56
CA LYS A 934 0.39 11.76 27.76
C LYS A 934 1.45 10.71 27.44
N LYS A 935 1.07 9.63 26.73
CA LYS A 935 2.02 8.60 26.27
C LYS A 935 3.13 9.21 25.41
N TRP A 936 2.79 10.08 24.47
CA TRP A 936 3.78 10.77 23.65
C TRP A 936 4.72 11.63 24.51
N TRP A 937 4.20 12.40 25.46
CA TRP A 937 5.04 13.20 26.37
C TRP A 937 6.02 12.33 27.15
N ASP A 938 5.56 11.23 27.75
CA ASP A 938 6.42 10.34 28.53
C ASP A 938 7.53 9.69 27.68
N SER A 939 7.24 9.39 26.41
CA SER A 939 8.25 8.89 25.47
C SER A 939 9.23 9.95 24.97
N ASN A 940 8.92 11.25 25.08
CA ASN A 940 9.69 12.32 24.43
C ASN A 940 10.30 13.35 25.39
N LYS A 941 9.88 13.41 26.65
CA LYS A 941 10.30 14.45 27.60
C LYS A 941 11.81 14.49 27.86
N TYR A 942 12.48 13.35 27.85
CA TYR A 942 13.94 13.30 27.99
C TYR A 942 14.66 13.88 26.76
N HIS A 943 14.14 13.64 25.54
CA HIS A 943 14.67 14.25 24.31
C HIS A 943 14.45 15.77 24.30
N ILE A 944 13.29 16.23 24.79
CA ILE A 944 13.00 17.67 24.93
C ILE A 944 13.97 18.32 25.91
N TRP A 945 14.23 17.70 27.06
CA TRP A 945 15.20 18.22 28.02
C TRP A 945 16.64 18.20 27.48
N GLU A 946 17.06 17.11 26.83
CA GLU A 946 18.36 17.01 26.15
C GLU A 946 18.52 18.13 25.10
N SER A 947 17.48 18.42 24.33
CA SER A 947 17.45 19.52 23.37
C SER A 947 17.63 20.89 24.04
N MET A 948 16.95 21.14 25.16
CA MET A 948 17.13 22.37 25.94
C MET A 948 18.55 22.50 26.49
N LEU A 949 19.15 21.41 26.98
CA LEU A 949 20.55 21.39 27.44
C LEU A 949 21.53 21.66 26.29
N CYS A 950 21.26 21.13 25.10
CA CYS A 950 22.01 21.46 23.89
C CYS A 950 21.91 22.95 23.54
N GLY A 951 20.73 23.56 23.66
CA GLY A 951 20.55 25.01 23.49
C GLY A 951 21.31 25.81 24.55
N TYR A 952 21.33 25.36 25.80
CA TYR A 952 22.08 25.98 26.89
C TYR A 952 23.59 25.96 26.63
N LYS A 953 24.13 24.80 26.23
CA LYS A 953 25.53 24.62 25.84
C LYS A 953 25.89 25.51 24.66
N HIS A 954 25.05 25.54 23.62
CA HIS A 954 25.28 26.39 22.45
C HIS A 954 25.32 27.88 22.83
N ALA A 955 24.44 28.31 23.75
CA ALA A 955 24.36 29.68 24.23
C ALA A 955 25.52 30.13 25.15
N TYR A 956 26.15 29.22 25.90
CA TYR A 956 27.13 29.55 26.96
C TYR A 956 28.50 28.85 26.83
N GLY A 957 28.68 27.92 25.88
CA GLY A 957 29.88 27.09 25.74
C GLY A 957 29.89 25.87 26.67
N ASN A 958 31.08 25.47 27.14
CA ASN A 958 31.22 24.32 28.05
C ASN A 958 30.54 24.59 29.40
N ILE A 959 29.78 23.60 29.86
CA ILE A 959 29.01 23.66 31.10
C ILE A 959 29.98 23.48 32.28
N SER A 960 30.00 24.45 33.20
CA SER A 960 30.84 24.39 34.40
C SER A 960 30.38 23.29 35.34
N HIS A 961 31.25 22.84 36.25
CA HIS A 961 30.88 21.87 37.28
C HIS A 961 29.72 22.38 38.17
N ASP A 962 29.64 23.68 38.42
CA ASP A 962 28.58 24.31 39.21
C ASP A 962 27.24 24.39 38.46
N ASP A 963 27.27 24.46 37.13
CA ASP A 963 26.09 24.44 36.27
C ASP A 963 25.51 23.00 36.21
N LYS A 964 26.36 21.96 36.17
CA LYS A 964 25.93 20.54 36.08
C LYS A 964 24.94 20.13 37.17
N LYS A 965 25.18 20.50 38.43
CA LYS A 965 24.29 20.19 39.58
C LYS A 965 22.92 20.88 39.52
N LYS A 966 22.75 21.91 38.68
CA LYS A 966 21.49 22.69 38.57
C LYS A 966 20.63 22.26 37.37
N LEU A 967 21.20 21.48 36.45
CA LEU A 967 20.65 21.12 35.14
C LEU A 967 19.92 19.77 35.11
N ASP A 968 19.61 19.20 36.27
CA ASP A 968 18.75 18.01 36.36
C ASP A 968 17.36 18.27 35.80
N ILE A 969 16.79 17.24 35.17
CA ILE A 969 15.44 17.29 34.59
C ILE A 969 14.41 17.65 35.67
N PRO A 970 13.49 18.59 35.41
CA PRO A 970 12.42 18.89 36.35
C PRO A 970 11.53 17.67 36.61
N ASN A 971 11.21 17.42 37.88
CA ASN A 971 10.35 16.31 38.32
C ASN A 971 8.91 16.75 38.66
N ASN A 972 8.54 18.00 38.37
CA ASN A 972 7.23 18.59 38.65
C ASN A 972 6.36 18.76 37.39
N ASP A 973 6.61 17.99 36.33
CA ASP A 973 5.80 17.98 35.11
C ASP A 973 4.37 17.48 35.36
N ASN A 974 4.15 16.74 36.46
CA ASN A 974 2.83 16.30 36.93
C ASN A 974 2.11 17.30 37.85
N GLU A 975 2.79 18.36 38.30
CA GLU A 975 2.15 19.42 39.10
C GLU A 975 1.11 20.17 38.25
N HIS A 976 0.08 20.75 38.88
CA HIS A 976 -0.90 21.54 38.13
C HIS A 976 -0.27 22.84 37.61
N GLN A 977 -0.52 23.21 36.36
CA GLN A 977 0.13 24.37 35.71
C GLN A 977 -0.07 25.68 36.48
N PHE A 978 -1.27 25.91 37.05
CA PHE A 978 -1.54 27.07 37.91
C PHE A 978 -0.59 27.17 39.11
N LEU A 979 -0.32 26.06 39.80
CA LEU A 979 0.56 26.04 40.98
C LEU A 979 2.00 26.39 40.60
N ARG A 980 2.46 25.91 39.44
CA ARG A 980 3.76 26.29 38.89
C ARG A 980 3.85 27.78 38.57
N TRP A 981 2.83 28.35 37.91
CA TRP A 981 2.79 29.78 37.58
C TRP A 981 2.67 30.67 38.83
N PHE A 982 1.92 30.22 39.84
CA PHE A 982 1.78 30.93 41.11
C PHE A 982 3.11 30.97 41.87
N THR A 983 3.85 29.87 41.84
CA THR A 983 5.22 29.79 42.39
C THR A 983 6.19 30.68 41.60
N GLU A 984 6.18 30.61 40.26
CA GLU A 984 7.03 31.46 39.39
C GLU A 984 6.77 32.96 39.65
N TRP A 985 5.50 33.34 39.82
CA TRP A 985 5.10 34.71 40.16
C TRP A 985 5.65 35.15 41.52
N ALA A 986 5.58 34.29 42.54
CA ALA A 986 6.06 34.61 43.89
C ALA A 986 7.59 34.82 43.91
N GLU A 987 8.34 33.98 43.20
CA GLU A 987 9.79 34.11 43.06
C GLU A 987 10.18 35.39 42.31
N ASP A 988 9.51 35.69 41.20
CA ASP A 988 9.74 36.93 40.44
C ASP A 988 9.38 38.17 41.27
N PHE A 989 8.29 38.12 42.04
CA PHE A 989 7.91 39.19 42.96
C PHE A 989 9.00 39.43 44.01
N CYS A 990 9.47 38.39 44.71
CA CYS A 990 10.50 38.55 45.74
C CYS A 990 11.81 39.09 45.16
N ASN A 991 12.24 38.59 44.00
CA ASN A 991 13.45 39.04 43.32
C ASN A 991 13.36 40.51 42.88
N ASN A 992 12.23 40.91 42.29
CA ASN A 992 12.04 42.30 41.83
C ASN A 992 11.78 43.25 43.00
N ARG A 993 11.06 42.82 44.04
CA ARG A 993 10.89 43.59 45.28
C ARG A 993 12.24 43.91 45.90
N TYR A 994 13.17 42.94 45.97
CA TYR A 994 14.51 43.19 46.46
C TYR A 994 15.23 44.27 45.63
N LYS A 995 15.17 44.20 44.30
CA LYS A 995 15.79 45.20 43.41
C LYS A 995 15.19 46.59 43.55
N GLU A 996 13.85 46.69 43.60
CA GLU A 996 13.18 47.98 43.77
C GLU A 996 13.42 48.55 45.18
N LEU A 997 13.53 47.70 46.20
CA LEU A 997 13.90 48.09 47.55
C LEU A 997 15.35 48.60 47.62
N GLU A 998 16.30 47.97 46.93
CA GLU A 998 17.68 48.47 46.85
C GLU A 998 17.76 49.82 46.12
N LYS A 999 17.00 50.01 45.03
CA LYS A 999 16.89 51.32 44.36
C LYS A 999 16.31 52.40 45.30
N LEU A 1000 15.31 52.03 46.11
CA LEU A 1000 14.73 52.91 47.12
C LEU A 1000 15.79 53.29 48.17
N LYS A 1001 16.52 52.33 48.73
CA LYS A 1001 17.60 52.57 49.71
C LYS A 1001 18.71 53.46 49.15
N MET A 1002 19.12 53.24 47.90
CA MET A 1002 20.11 54.07 47.22
C MET A 1002 19.62 55.51 47.01
N SER A 1003 18.33 55.70 46.80
CA SER A 1003 17.72 57.02 46.53
C SER A 1003 17.20 57.70 47.80
N CYS A 1004 17.09 56.96 48.91
CA CYS A 1004 16.59 57.44 50.20
C CYS A 1004 17.37 56.80 51.37
N PRO A 1005 18.55 57.36 51.72
CA PRO A 1005 19.50 56.75 52.66
C PRO A 1005 18.97 56.55 54.09
N HIS A 1006 17.97 57.34 54.50
CA HIS A 1006 17.39 57.29 55.84
C HIS A 1006 16.28 56.24 56.00
N ASN A 1007 15.87 55.53 54.94
CA ASN A 1007 14.83 54.49 54.97
C ASN A 1007 13.46 54.96 55.51
N VAL A 1008 13.15 56.26 55.46
CA VAL A 1008 11.87 56.83 55.90
C VAL A 1008 11.21 57.63 54.78
N CYS A 1009 10.02 57.20 54.36
CA CYS A 1009 9.17 57.89 53.38
C CYS A 1009 8.18 58.84 54.10
N PHE A 1010 8.68 59.79 54.91
CA PHE A 1010 7.82 60.79 55.57
C PHE A 1010 7.73 62.09 54.75
N LEU A 1011 6.55 62.71 54.83
CA LEU A 1011 6.23 64.03 54.31
C LEU A 1011 6.62 65.09 55.35
N ASP A 1012 7.90 65.40 55.49
CA ASP A 1012 8.32 66.59 56.25
C ASP A 1012 9.00 67.59 55.31
N GLU A 1013 8.88 68.88 55.63
CA GLU A 1013 9.46 70.01 54.89
C GLU A 1013 11.00 69.88 54.85
N GLY A 1014 11.50 69.17 53.83
CA GLY A 1014 12.92 68.90 53.64
C GLY A 1014 13.24 67.60 52.91
N THR A 1015 12.27 66.72 52.65
CA THR A 1015 12.52 65.45 51.96
C THR A 1015 13.02 65.66 50.52
N GLU A 1016 14.19 65.11 50.20
CA GLU A 1016 14.82 65.22 48.88
C GLU A 1016 13.87 64.67 47.80
N LYS A 1017 13.53 65.48 46.78
CA LYS A 1017 12.55 65.15 45.72
C LYS A 1017 12.75 63.76 45.10
N LYS A 1018 14.00 63.31 45.01
CA LYS A 1018 14.39 61.97 44.52
C LYS A 1018 13.93 60.82 45.43
N CYS A 1019 13.93 61.01 46.75
CA CYS A 1019 13.41 60.00 47.69
C CYS A 1019 11.90 59.85 47.54
N MET A 1020 11.14 60.97 47.46
CA MET A 1020 9.68 60.91 47.27
C MET A 1020 9.29 60.20 45.97
N GLU A 1021 9.95 60.51 44.85
CA GLU A 1021 9.72 59.83 43.56
C GLU A 1021 10.07 58.34 43.62
N ALA A 1022 11.10 57.95 44.38
CA ALA A 1022 11.47 56.54 44.57
C ALA A 1022 10.48 55.80 45.48
N CYS A 1023 10.01 56.43 46.56
CA CYS A 1023 8.98 55.89 47.45
C CYS A 1023 7.66 55.66 46.69
N GLU A 1024 7.22 56.64 45.90
CA GLU A 1024 6.00 56.53 45.08
C GLU A 1024 6.11 55.40 44.06
N LYS A 1025 7.26 55.27 43.37
CA LYS A 1025 7.50 54.16 42.42
C LYS A 1025 7.47 52.79 43.11
N TYR A 1026 8.11 52.65 44.27
CA TYR A 1026 8.10 51.39 45.03
C TYR A 1026 6.70 51.06 45.56
N GLN A 1027 5.98 52.06 46.10
CA GLN A 1027 4.60 51.90 46.57
C GLN A 1027 3.67 51.46 45.43
N ASN A 1028 3.75 52.11 44.28
CA ASN A 1028 2.97 51.75 43.09
C ASN A 1028 3.30 50.33 42.61
N TYR A 1029 4.58 49.93 42.63
CA TYR A 1029 4.99 48.56 42.33
C TYR A 1029 4.35 47.55 43.31
N VAL A 1030 4.46 47.75 44.62
CA VAL A 1030 3.91 46.82 45.63
C VAL A 1030 2.38 46.75 45.56
N LEU A 1031 1.70 47.90 45.40
CA LEU A 1031 0.24 47.95 45.27
C LEU A 1031 -0.24 47.16 44.04
N SER A 1032 0.44 47.32 42.90
CA SER A 1032 0.10 46.55 41.68
C SER A 1032 0.23 45.03 41.91
N LYS A 1033 1.27 44.59 42.63
CA LYS A 1033 1.52 43.19 42.94
C LYS A 1033 0.62 42.62 44.01
N LYS A 1034 0.14 43.45 44.94
CA LYS A 1034 -0.89 43.06 45.92
C LYS A 1034 -2.18 42.64 45.23
N THR A 1035 -2.61 43.39 44.22
CA THR A 1035 -3.80 43.05 43.43
C THR A 1035 -3.61 41.72 42.68
N GLU A 1036 -2.47 41.54 42.03
CA GLU A 1036 -2.10 40.27 41.36
C GLU A 1036 -2.09 39.07 42.33
N TYR A 1037 -1.60 39.26 43.55
CA TYR A 1037 -1.55 38.23 44.59
C TYR A 1037 -2.95 37.82 45.07
N GLU A 1038 -3.81 38.77 45.44
CA GLU A 1038 -5.14 38.44 45.97
C GLU A 1038 -6.00 37.71 44.92
N ILE A 1039 -5.86 38.08 43.64
CA ILE A 1039 -6.54 37.39 42.53
C ILE A 1039 -6.14 35.91 42.47
N GLN A 1040 -4.84 35.62 42.45
CA GLN A 1040 -4.36 34.23 42.37
C GLN A 1040 -4.59 33.46 43.66
N LYS A 1041 -4.45 34.10 44.83
CA LYS A 1041 -4.71 33.51 46.14
C LYS A 1041 -6.16 33.03 46.28
N ASN A 1042 -7.13 33.82 45.82
CA ASN A 1042 -8.54 33.42 45.83
C ASN A 1042 -8.77 32.14 45.00
N LYS A 1043 -8.13 32.04 43.83
CA LYS A 1043 -8.15 30.83 43.01
C LYS A 1043 -7.48 29.63 43.71
N TYR A 1044 -6.31 29.83 44.32
CA TYR A 1044 -5.64 28.81 45.11
C TYR A 1044 -6.54 28.25 46.23
N TYR A 1045 -7.25 29.13 46.94
CA TYR A 1045 -8.18 28.73 48.00
C TYR A 1045 -9.43 28.03 47.49
N ALA A 1046 -9.98 28.45 46.35
CA ALA A 1046 -11.15 27.83 45.75
C ALA A 1046 -10.87 26.41 45.24
N GLU A 1047 -9.69 26.17 44.65
CA GLU A 1047 -9.42 24.95 43.90
C GLU A 1047 -8.42 23.99 44.56
N PHE A 1048 -7.50 24.47 45.38
CA PHE A 1048 -6.32 23.68 45.81
C PHE A 1048 -6.19 23.49 47.33
N LYS A 1049 -6.60 24.46 48.17
CA LYS A 1049 -6.41 24.40 49.64
C LYS A 1049 -7.07 23.18 50.32
N ASN A 1050 -8.17 22.64 49.78
CA ASN A 1050 -8.93 21.57 50.46
C ASN A 1050 -9.16 20.30 49.63
N LYS A 1051 -8.77 20.25 48.35
CA LYS A 1051 -9.11 19.11 47.47
C LYS A 1051 -8.07 17.98 47.42
N ASN A 1052 -6.82 18.23 47.86
CA ASN A 1052 -5.70 17.29 47.70
C ASN A 1052 -4.85 17.08 48.99
N GLY A 1053 -5.45 17.21 50.18
CA GLY A 1053 -4.72 17.10 51.46
C GLY A 1053 -3.79 18.28 51.79
N ASN A 1054 -3.87 19.37 51.02
CA ASN A 1054 -2.97 20.52 51.13
C ASN A 1054 -3.58 21.66 51.97
N ALA A 1055 -3.77 21.43 53.29
CA ALA A 1055 -4.44 22.36 54.22
C ALA A 1055 -3.72 23.72 54.44
N LYS A 1056 -2.65 23.98 53.70
CA LYS A 1056 -1.72 25.10 53.90
C LYS A 1056 -2.23 26.39 53.28
N ASP A 1057 -2.04 27.48 54.00
CA ASP A 1057 -2.31 28.82 53.46
C ASP A 1057 -1.32 29.20 52.36
N ALA A 1058 -1.67 30.15 51.49
CA ALA A 1058 -0.81 30.51 50.34
C ALA A 1058 0.65 30.89 50.74
N PRO A 1059 0.90 31.63 51.84
CA PRO A 1059 2.26 31.87 52.31
C PRO A 1059 3.00 30.60 52.77
N GLU A 1060 2.30 29.64 53.39
CA GLU A 1060 2.88 28.36 53.81
C GLU A 1060 3.18 27.46 52.61
N TYR A 1061 2.28 27.45 51.62
CA TYR A 1061 2.51 26.78 50.33
C TYR A 1061 3.80 27.30 49.68
N PHE A 1062 4.03 28.62 49.65
CA PHE A 1062 5.27 29.17 49.11
C PHE A 1062 6.50 28.82 49.94
N LYS A 1063 6.39 28.78 51.26
CA LYS A 1063 7.50 28.38 52.15
C LYS A 1063 8.01 26.98 51.82
N ASP A 1064 7.10 26.07 51.50
CA ASP A 1064 7.45 24.68 51.21
C ASP A 1064 7.91 24.46 49.77
N ASN A 1065 7.35 25.20 48.80
CA ASN A 1065 7.56 24.95 47.37
C ASN A 1065 8.60 25.89 46.70
N CYS A 1066 8.87 27.08 47.26
CA CYS A 1066 9.86 28.01 46.71
C CYS A 1066 11.27 27.91 47.33
N LYS A 1067 11.51 27.04 48.33
CA LYS A 1067 12.75 27.06 49.13
C LYS A 1067 13.08 28.51 49.61
N ASN A 1068 14.33 28.95 49.50
CA ASN A 1068 14.77 30.29 49.92
C ASN A 1068 14.39 31.42 48.94
N ASN A 1069 13.80 31.11 47.77
CA ASN A 1069 13.54 32.11 46.72
C ASN A 1069 12.29 32.97 47.01
N CYS A 1070 11.37 32.50 47.85
CA CYS A 1070 10.16 33.23 48.26
C CYS A 1070 10.21 33.72 49.72
N GLU A 1071 11.41 33.87 50.32
CA GLU A 1071 11.59 34.30 51.71
C GLU A 1071 10.92 35.64 52.05
N CYS A 1072 10.64 36.48 51.04
CA CYS A 1072 9.96 37.75 51.23
C CYS A 1072 8.51 37.61 51.74
N PHE A 1073 7.91 36.41 51.63
CA PHE A 1073 6.61 36.07 52.21
C PHE A 1073 6.72 35.51 53.64
N SER A 1074 7.86 34.92 54.03
CA SER A 1074 8.07 34.39 55.39
C SER A 1074 8.60 35.42 56.40
N LYS A 1075 9.29 36.47 55.94
CA LYS A 1075 9.95 37.46 56.83
C LYS A 1075 9.12 38.70 57.16
N HIS A 1076 8.02 38.98 56.44
CA HIS A 1076 7.27 40.23 56.60
C HIS A 1076 5.75 40.06 56.36
N ILE A 1077 5.06 39.35 57.24
CA ILE A 1077 3.58 39.27 57.24
C ILE A 1077 2.92 40.50 57.90
N ASP A 1078 3.68 41.39 58.55
CA ASP A 1078 3.13 42.64 59.10
C ASP A 1078 3.14 43.79 58.08
N ILE A 1079 2.13 43.82 57.22
CA ILE A 1079 1.77 45.00 56.40
C ILE A 1079 1.05 46.03 57.29
N LYS A 1080 1.73 46.51 58.33
CA LYS A 1080 1.22 47.61 59.19
C LYS A 1080 2.26 48.66 59.58
N LYS A 1081 3.38 48.75 58.86
CA LYS A 1081 4.28 49.91 58.93
C LYS A 1081 4.66 50.38 57.55
#